data_AF-A0A2B7XQX5-F1
#
_entry.id   AF-A0A2B7XQX5-F1
#
_cell.length_a   1.000
_cell.length_b   1.000
_cell.length_c   1.000
_cell.angle_alpha   90.00
_cell.angle_beta   90.00
_cell.angle_gamma   90.00
#
_symmetry.space_group_name_H-M   'P 1'
#
loop_
_entity.id
_entity.type
_entity.pdbx_description
1 polymer ?
#
loop_
_entity_poly.entity_id
_entity_poly.type
_entity_poly.pdbx_seq_one_letter_code
_entity_poly.pdbx_strand_id
1 'polypeptide(L)'
;MPGEVIDKPDPKPVPSHLPKFIDELAVQLSRASLDKDVFNSLQKFQRAANYIAAAMIFLQDNAYLKRELKYDDIKPRLLGHWGTCPGLTFVYSHLNNLICQHDLDMIYVVGPGHGAPGILAALWLEGSLERFYPDYTRDTKGLTKLITTFSTTGGFPSHINAETPGAIHEGGELGYALSVSFGAVMDKPDLIVPCIIGDGEAESGPTATSWHATKYLDPAESGAVLPILHLNGFKISERTIFGCMDDRELISLFVGYGYQPHIVDDLDHLDVDFHTALEWALSEIRKIQKAARSGNPIMKPRWPVIILRTPKGMTGPKQIHGKIVEGSFSAHQVPLPGAKKDEEELKTLNSWLSSYKPGELFTEDGGVTEEINKIIPRKDKKKLGQRDEVYQSYTPPNLPGWRKFSVDKGTQQSSMKAAGDLIDQVFTDNPHSVRLFSPDELESNKLGGALAHTGRNFQWDQFSNNQGGRVIEVLSEHMCQGFLQGYTLTGRMGIFPSYESFLGIIHTMMVQFSKFTKMGRETSWRRDIASINYIETSTWTRQEHNGFSHQNPSFISAVLNLKPNAARVYLPPDANTFLSTLNHCLKSKNYINLMVGSKQPTPVFLSPDEAESHCRAGGSVWKFASTDEGRDPDVVLVGIGTELTFEVIQAAALLRKRVPELRVRVVNVTDLMILGGETSHPHALSDEAFDALFTAKQPIHFNYHGYETEMKGLLFGRPQIERVTLASYMEEGSTTTPFDMMLANRVSRFHVAQAAIRGGSVRNEDVRIKRQELLSELDSEMAETRRYIIKNHKDPDDINGLTVSGKAPSAKRGAEPPIPHPRKKTATSRQNERPNERRFHADHRHPPLTNQLSFSRTTSRKDKQQLSSSFSLSATMAAIHKIAANSPSRQNPSELETALAGALSDLETNTPDLKASLRPLQFVSAREIEVGHGKKAIVIFVPVPLLQGFHKIQQRLTRELEKKFSDRHVLILASRRILPRPKRSANSRSGQTQKRPRSRTLTSVHEAILSDIVYPVEIVGKRLRTKEDGSKVLKVILHEKERGGVDHRLDAYGEVYRRLTGRGVGFEFPQSSATEF
;
A
#
# COMPACT_ATOMS: atom_id res chain seq x y z
N MET A 1 30.76 13.35 7.78
CA MET A 1 31.59 12.31 8.39
C MET A 1 31.84 11.29 7.29
N PRO A 2 32.95 10.56 7.28
CA PRO A 2 32.98 9.29 6.56
C PRO A 2 31.78 8.42 7.01
N GLY A 3 31.34 7.49 6.16
CA GLY A 3 30.36 6.49 6.57
C GLY A 3 30.90 5.58 7.67
N GLU A 4 30.08 4.64 8.16
CA GLU A 4 30.51 3.67 9.19
C GLU A 4 31.85 3.01 8.81
N VAL A 5 32.87 3.24 9.62
CA VAL A 5 34.21 2.70 9.40
C VAL A 5 34.29 1.34 10.08
N ILE A 6 34.20 0.28 9.28
CA ILE A 6 34.46 -1.09 9.73
C ILE A 6 35.97 -1.34 9.68
N ASP A 7 36.61 -1.34 10.84
CA ASP A 7 38.07 -1.50 11.02
C ASP A 7 38.52 -2.96 10.97
N LYS A 8 37.61 -3.91 11.24
CA LYS A 8 37.85 -5.35 11.28
C LYS A 8 36.60 -6.15 10.85
N PRO A 9 36.74 -7.35 10.28
CA PRO A 9 35.61 -8.23 9.99
C PRO A 9 34.92 -8.68 11.28
N ASP A 10 33.59 -8.85 11.21
CA ASP A 10 32.71 -9.28 12.32
C ASP A 10 32.99 -8.52 13.65
N PRO A 11 32.85 -7.18 13.67
CA PRO A 11 33.12 -6.39 14.86
C PRO A 11 32.13 -6.74 15.97
N LYS A 12 32.62 -7.47 16.99
CA LYS A 12 31.82 -7.89 18.15
C LYS A 12 31.14 -6.68 18.83
N PRO A 13 29.93 -6.87 19.40
CA PRO A 13 29.25 -5.83 20.18
C PRO A 13 30.10 -5.38 21.38
N VAL A 14 29.92 -4.13 21.78
CA VAL A 14 30.54 -3.59 23.00
C VAL A 14 29.76 -4.15 24.21
N PRO A 15 30.41 -4.65 25.26
CA PRO A 15 29.71 -5.17 26.43
C PRO A 15 28.78 -4.12 27.06
N SER A 16 27.54 -4.52 27.31
CA SER A 16 26.53 -3.72 27.99
C SER A 16 26.82 -3.61 29.50
N HIS A 17 26.09 -2.72 30.18
CA HIS A 17 26.13 -2.62 31.64
C HIS A 17 25.13 -3.57 32.34
N LEU A 18 24.59 -4.56 31.62
CA LEU A 18 23.66 -5.53 32.19
C LEU A 18 24.37 -6.50 33.16
N PRO A 19 23.71 -6.91 34.26
CA PRO A 19 24.32 -7.74 35.29
C PRO A 19 24.59 -9.17 34.82
N LYS A 20 25.71 -9.76 35.29
CA LYS A 20 26.19 -11.08 34.85
C LYS A 20 25.23 -12.25 35.08
N PHE A 21 24.32 -12.18 36.05
CA PHE A 21 23.35 -13.26 36.29
C PHE A 21 22.41 -13.51 35.09
N ILE A 22 22.31 -12.56 34.15
CA ILE A 22 21.56 -12.76 32.90
C ILE A 22 22.18 -13.87 32.04
N ASP A 23 23.48 -14.13 32.15
CA ASP A 23 24.17 -15.22 31.46
C ASP A 23 23.58 -16.60 31.87
N GLU A 24 23.03 -16.71 33.08
CA GLU A 24 22.37 -17.91 33.63
C GLU A 24 20.94 -18.11 33.08
N LEU A 25 20.35 -17.10 32.41
CA LEU A 25 19.02 -17.18 31.80
C LEU A 25 19.04 -17.74 30.37
N ALA A 26 20.22 -17.84 29.77
CA ALA A 26 20.46 -18.54 28.51
C ALA A 26 20.48 -20.05 28.72
N VAL A 27 20.05 -20.79 27.70
CA VAL A 27 20.15 -22.24 27.69
C VAL A 27 21.59 -22.65 27.42
N GLN A 28 22.23 -23.27 28.42
CA GLN A 28 23.56 -23.84 28.30
C GLN A 28 23.45 -25.31 27.87
N LEU A 29 24.05 -25.68 26.74
CA LEU A 29 24.00 -27.03 26.18
C LEU A 29 25.38 -27.68 26.19
N SER A 30 25.45 -28.94 26.64
CA SER A 30 26.62 -29.79 26.41
C SER A 30 26.60 -30.28 24.96
N ARG A 31 27.70 -30.07 24.22
CA ARG A 31 27.85 -30.54 22.83
C ARG A 31 27.46 -32.00 22.67
N ALA A 32 26.50 -32.27 21.78
CA ALA A 32 26.17 -33.61 21.35
C ALA A 32 27.29 -34.17 20.44
N SER A 33 27.45 -35.49 20.42
CA SER A 33 28.31 -36.14 19.43
C SER A 33 27.63 -36.18 18.07
N LEU A 34 28.05 -35.31 17.14
CA LEU A 34 27.65 -35.40 15.74
C LEU A 34 28.46 -36.54 15.07
N ASP A 35 27.75 -37.49 14.44
CA ASP A 35 28.40 -38.57 13.71
C ASP A 35 29.31 -38.04 12.60
N LYS A 36 30.48 -38.69 12.41
CA LYS A 36 31.51 -38.21 11.49
C LYS A 36 31.08 -38.27 10.03
N ASP A 37 30.30 -39.28 9.64
CA ASP A 37 29.78 -39.39 8.28
C ASP A 37 28.68 -38.34 8.03
N VAL A 38 27.83 -38.07 9.03
CA VAL A 38 26.84 -36.98 8.97
C VAL A 38 27.53 -35.61 8.88
N PHE A 39 28.55 -35.33 9.71
CA PHE A 39 29.33 -34.09 9.65
C PHE A 39 29.97 -33.87 8.27
N ASN A 40 30.62 -34.90 7.72
CA ASN A 40 31.19 -34.86 6.36
C ASN A 40 30.12 -34.58 5.28
N SER A 41 28.92 -35.15 5.45
CA SER A 41 27.79 -34.98 4.53
C SER A 41 27.21 -33.56 4.58
N LEU A 42 27.06 -33.00 5.79
CA LEU A 42 26.67 -31.60 6.02
C LEU A 42 27.67 -30.64 5.36
N GLN A 43 28.97 -30.81 5.65
CA GLN A 43 30.04 -30.01 5.06
C GLN A 43 30.07 -30.09 3.52
N LYS A 44 29.87 -31.27 2.92
CA LYS A 44 29.74 -31.42 1.46
C LYS A 44 28.50 -30.71 0.91
N PHE A 45 27.32 -30.85 1.54
CA PHE A 45 26.10 -30.17 1.11
C PHE A 45 26.27 -28.65 1.16
N GLN A 46 26.78 -28.11 2.27
CA GLN A 46 26.98 -26.68 2.46
C GLN A 46 27.95 -26.09 1.44
N ARG A 47 29.09 -26.75 1.21
CA ARG A 47 30.05 -26.36 0.17
C ARG A 47 29.42 -26.38 -1.23
N ALA A 48 28.64 -27.42 -1.56
CA ALA A 48 27.95 -27.51 -2.84
C ALA A 48 26.90 -26.41 -3.01
N ALA A 49 26.07 -26.18 -2.00
CA ALA A 49 25.04 -25.16 -2.03
C ALA A 49 25.65 -23.74 -2.16
N ASN A 50 26.73 -23.47 -1.42
CA ASN A 50 27.44 -22.19 -1.47
C ASN A 50 28.17 -21.98 -2.80
N TYR A 51 28.80 -23.02 -3.36
CA TYR A 51 29.36 -22.98 -4.71
C TYR A 51 28.29 -22.63 -5.76
N ILE A 52 27.14 -23.32 -5.76
CA ILE A 52 26.06 -23.09 -6.73
C ILE A 52 25.45 -21.70 -6.54
N ALA A 53 25.25 -21.26 -5.29
CA ALA A 53 24.74 -19.92 -4.96
C ALA A 53 25.67 -18.80 -5.44
N ALA A 54 26.98 -18.94 -5.22
CA ALA A 54 27.98 -18.01 -5.75
C ALA A 54 28.00 -18.05 -7.28
N ALA A 55 28.11 -19.23 -7.88
CA ALA A 55 28.14 -19.40 -9.33
C ALA A 55 26.91 -18.79 -10.03
N MET A 56 25.70 -18.92 -9.46
CA MET A 56 24.48 -18.28 -9.97
C MET A 56 24.59 -16.76 -10.10
N ILE A 57 25.31 -16.09 -9.20
CA ILE A 57 25.47 -14.62 -9.25
C ILE A 57 26.39 -14.20 -10.42
N PHE A 58 27.40 -15.01 -10.74
CA PHE A 58 28.49 -14.61 -11.64
C PHE A 58 28.51 -15.30 -13.01
N LEU A 59 28.23 -16.60 -13.12
CA LEU A 59 28.63 -17.39 -14.28
C LEU A 59 27.55 -17.54 -15.36
N GLN A 60 27.94 -17.33 -16.62
CA GLN A 60 27.17 -17.63 -17.84
C GLN A 60 27.77 -18.77 -18.69
N ASP A 61 28.97 -19.25 -18.36
CA ASP A 61 29.58 -20.49 -18.85
C ASP A 61 30.45 -21.10 -17.72
N ASN A 62 31.04 -22.29 -17.94
CA ASN A 62 32.00 -22.93 -17.03
C ASN A 62 31.42 -23.25 -15.63
N ALA A 63 30.15 -23.68 -15.60
CA ALA A 63 29.36 -23.91 -14.38
C ALA A 63 30.00 -24.85 -13.34
N TYR A 64 30.94 -25.72 -13.74
CA TYR A 64 31.66 -26.67 -12.87
C TYR A 64 33.13 -26.30 -12.62
N LEU A 65 33.58 -25.12 -13.08
CA LEU A 65 34.96 -24.64 -12.95
C LEU A 65 36.01 -25.66 -13.48
N LYS A 66 35.73 -26.25 -14.65
CA LYS A 66 36.60 -27.27 -15.29
C LYS A 66 37.88 -26.66 -15.89
N ARG A 67 37.93 -25.33 -15.97
CA ARG A 67 39.06 -24.51 -16.43
C ARG A 67 39.07 -23.20 -15.64
N GLU A 68 40.20 -22.49 -15.66
CA GLU A 68 40.29 -21.13 -15.11
C GLU A 68 39.26 -20.20 -15.78
N LEU A 69 38.70 -19.28 -14.97
CA LEU A 69 37.68 -18.32 -15.43
C LEU A 69 38.24 -17.31 -16.42
N LYS A 70 37.41 -16.96 -17.40
CA LYS A 70 37.63 -15.86 -18.36
C LYS A 70 36.52 -14.81 -18.19
N TYR A 71 36.77 -13.58 -18.64
CA TYR A 71 35.75 -12.52 -18.62
C TYR A 71 34.46 -12.89 -19.39
N ASP A 72 34.55 -13.76 -20.39
CA ASP A 72 33.40 -14.28 -21.14
C ASP A 72 32.57 -15.30 -20.36
N ASP A 73 33.13 -15.93 -19.32
CA ASP A 73 32.39 -16.80 -18.41
C ASP A 73 31.49 -16.01 -17.46
N ILE A 74 31.73 -14.69 -17.32
CA ILE A 74 31.03 -13.82 -16.38
C ILE A 74 29.81 -13.18 -17.04
N LYS A 75 28.64 -13.20 -16.37
CA LYS A 75 27.40 -12.56 -16.82
C LYS A 75 27.60 -11.07 -17.13
N PRO A 76 26.99 -10.51 -18.19
CA PRO A 76 27.08 -9.08 -18.52
C PRO A 76 26.45 -8.16 -17.46
N ARG A 77 25.58 -8.72 -16.60
CA ARG A 77 24.97 -8.05 -15.46
C ARG A 77 25.02 -9.00 -14.27
N LEU A 78 25.70 -8.61 -13.21
CA LEU A 78 25.76 -9.34 -11.95
C LEU A 78 24.55 -8.94 -11.10
N LEU A 79 23.71 -9.90 -10.73
CA LEU A 79 22.46 -9.70 -10.00
C LEU A 79 22.26 -10.83 -8.99
N GLY A 80 21.91 -10.48 -7.75
CA GLY A 80 21.72 -11.41 -6.65
C GLY A 80 22.31 -10.87 -5.34
N HIS A 81 22.17 -11.65 -4.27
CA HIS A 81 22.69 -11.32 -2.94
C HIS A 81 23.49 -12.49 -2.38
N TRP A 82 24.75 -12.26 -2.04
CA TRP A 82 25.59 -13.27 -1.41
C TRP A 82 25.39 -13.32 0.11
N GLY A 83 25.35 -12.17 0.77
CA GLY A 83 25.67 -12.05 2.20
C GLY A 83 24.86 -12.91 3.19
N THR A 84 23.62 -13.27 2.87
CA THR A 84 22.79 -14.17 3.69
C THR A 84 22.89 -15.64 3.29
N CYS A 85 23.21 -15.94 2.01
CA CYS A 85 23.12 -17.29 1.43
C CYS A 85 23.85 -18.38 2.24
N PRO A 86 25.09 -18.18 2.74
CA PRO A 86 25.79 -19.18 3.56
C PRO A 86 25.05 -19.59 4.84
N GLY A 87 24.35 -18.67 5.49
CA GLY A 87 23.53 -18.98 6.66
C GLY A 87 22.26 -19.74 6.27
N LEU A 88 21.65 -19.38 5.14
CA LEU A 88 20.46 -20.06 4.63
C LEU A 88 20.73 -21.52 4.26
N THR A 89 21.84 -21.78 3.56
CA THR A 89 22.27 -23.13 3.13
C THR A 89 22.73 -23.99 4.31
N PHE A 90 23.43 -23.38 5.28
CA PHE A 90 23.80 -24.01 6.54
C PHE A 90 22.55 -24.53 7.27
N VAL A 91 21.57 -23.66 7.56
CA VAL A 91 20.32 -24.05 8.22
C VAL A 91 19.58 -25.11 7.40
N TYR A 92 19.45 -24.95 6.08
CA TYR A 92 18.78 -25.93 5.22
C TYR A 92 19.41 -27.33 5.32
N SER A 93 20.75 -27.42 5.32
CA SER A 93 21.48 -28.69 5.42
C SER A 93 21.17 -29.44 6.72
N HIS A 94 21.10 -28.72 7.84
CA HIS A 94 20.80 -29.26 9.16
C HIS A 94 19.33 -29.63 9.33
N LEU A 95 18.40 -28.85 8.76
CA LEU A 95 16.97 -29.21 8.74
C LEU A 95 16.73 -30.49 7.94
N ASN A 96 17.39 -30.65 6.79
CA ASN A 96 17.36 -31.89 6.00
C ASN A 96 17.81 -33.10 6.82
N ASN A 97 18.94 -32.99 7.53
CA ASN A 97 19.42 -34.05 8.43
C ASN A 97 18.44 -34.34 9.57
N LEU A 98 17.91 -33.30 10.23
CA LEU A 98 16.95 -33.43 11.34
C LEU A 98 15.65 -34.12 10.90
N ILE A 99 15.14 -33.82 9.69
CA ILE A 99 14.00 -34.53 9.10
C ILE A 99 14.34 -36.02 8.87
N CYS A 100 15.55 -36.34 8.39
CA CYS A 100 15.98 -37.73 8.21
C CYS A 100 16.07 -38.51 9.53
N GLN A 101 16.56 -37.86 10.60
CA GLN A 101 16.71 -38.47 11.92
C GLN A 101 15.36 -38.69 12.65
N HIS A 102 14.35 -37.84 12.39
CA HIS A 102 13.13 -37.80 13.20
C HIS A 102 11.80 -37.93 12.41
N ASP A 103 11.85 -38.17 11.09
CA ASP A 103 10.70 -38.25 10.15
C ASP A 103 9.72 -37.08 10.25
N LEU A 104 10.23 -35.85 10.42
CA LEU A 104 9.43 -34.65 10.72
C LEU A 104 8.65 -34.13 9.51
N ASP A 105 7.51 -33.49 9.77
CA ASP A 105 6.80 -32.67 8.79
C ASP A 105 7.23 -31.21 8.98
N MET A 106 7.97 -30.66 8.00
CA MET A 106 8.60 -29.33 8.11
C MET A 106 8.42 -28.48 6.85
N ILE A 107 8.14 -27.18 7.04
CA ILE A 107 8.20 -26.15 6.00
C ILE A 107 9.21 -25.10 6.47
N TYR A 108 10.17 -24.74 5.63
CA TYR A 108 11.17 -23.72 5.95
C TYR A 108 10.70 -22.34 5.48
N VAL A 109 10.51 -21.40 6.40
CA VAL A 109 10.15 -20.01 6.07
C VAL A 109 11.39 -19.12 6.17
N VAL A 110 11.66 -18.38 5.09
CA VAL A 110 12.86 -17.57 4.92
C VAL A 110 12.50 -16.09 4.87
N GLY A 111 12.78 -15.38 5.97
CA GLY A 111 12.61 -13.94 6.09
C GLY A 111 13.53 -13.12 5.18
N PRO A 112 14.86 -13.33 5.16
CA PRO A 112 15.77 -12.66 4.22
C PRO A 112 15.69 -13.28 2.81
N GLY A 113 14.51 -13.22 2.18
CA GLY A 113 14.18 -13.89 0.92
C GLY A 113 14.93 -13.38 -0.31
N HIS A 114 15.65 -12.27 -0.19
CA HIS A 114 16.68 -11.83 -1.12
C HIS A 114 17.85 -12.83 -1.28
N GLY A 115 17.99 -13.78 -0.34
CA GLY A 115 18.92 -14.92 -0.39
C GLY A 115 18.50 -16.09 -1.29
N ALA A 116 17.71 -15.82 -2.33
CA ALA A 116 17.24 -16.83 -3.29
C ALA A 116 18.34 -17.76 -3.85
N PRO A 117 19.59 -17.31 -4.13
CA PRO A 117 20.64 -18.21 -4.60
C PRO A 117 20.90 -19.40 -3.65
N GLY A 118 20.93 -19.17 -2.33
CA GLY A 118 21.14 -20.24 -1.35
C GLY A 118 20.00 -21.26 -1.35
N ILE A 119 18.75 -20.78 -1.43
CA ILE A 119 17.56 -21.65 -1.41
C ILE A 119 17.39 -22.41 -2.73
N LEU A 120 17.60 -21.77 -3.88
CA LEU A 120 17.56 -22.45 -5.18
C LEU A 120 18.66 -23.51 -5.31
N ALA A 121 19.87 -23.23 -4.79
CA ALA A 121 20.94 -24.21 -4.72
C ALA A 121 20.56 -25.43 -3.86
N ALA A 122 20.00 -25.19 -2.67
CA ALA A 122 19.51 -26.26 -1.79
C ALA A 122 18.37 -27.08 -2.43
N LEU A 123 17.41 -26.43 -3.10
CA LEU A 123 16.30 -27.09 -3.80
C LEU A 123 16.74 -27.90 -5.02
N TRP A 124 17.82 -27.48 -5.70
CA TRP A 124 18.44 -28.28 -6.76
C TRP A 124 19.13 -29.52 -6.18
N LEU A 125 19.93 -29.34 -5.13
CA LEU A 125 20.58 -30.45 -4.42
C LEU A 125 19.56 -31.44 -3.85
N GLU A 126 18.41 -30.98 -3.34
CA GLU A 126 17.31 -31.79 -2.82
C GLU A 126 16.51 -32.53 -3.93
N GLY A 127 16.61 -32.05 -5.17
CA GLY A 127 15.83 -32.55 -6.33
C GLY A 127 14.43 -31.97 -6.47
N SER A 128 14.12 -30.92 -5.71
CA SER A 128 12.82 -30.25 -5.71
C SER A 128 12.64 -29.30 -6.89
N LEU A 129 13.72 -28.71 -7.45
CA LEU A 129 13.60 -27.98 -8.71
C LEU A 129 13.21 -28.90 -9.87
N GLU A 130 13.89 -30.03 -10.04
CA GLU A 130 13.60 -31.01 -11.10
C GLU A 130 12.15 -31.53 -11.05
N ARG A 131 11.62 -31.78 -9.84
CA ARG A 131 10.24 -32.24 -9.62
C ARG A 131 9.18 -31.31 -10.22
N PHE A 132 9.34 -30.00 -10.05
CA PHE A 132 8.36 -28.99 -10.48
C PHE A 132 8.71 -28.32 -11.80
N TYR A 133 9.99 -28.37 -12.19
CA TYR A 133 10.55 -27.79 -13.40
C TYR A 133 11.56 -28.78 -14.03
N PRO A 134 11.09 -29.74 -14.87
CA PRO A 134 11.91 -30.83 -15.42
C PRO A 134 13.13 -30.43 -16.27
N ASP A 135 13.30 -29.14 -16.56
CA ASP A 135 14.47 -28.60 -17.24
C ASP A 135 15.68 -28.36 -16.31
N TYR A 136 15.47 -28.34 -14.99
CA TYR A 136 16.53 -28.18 -13.98
C TYR A 136 16.88 -29.52 -13.32
N THR A 137 17.12 -30.52 -14.17
CA THR A 137 17.60 -31.87 -13.82
C THR A 137 18.80 -31.85 -12.87
N ARG A 138 18.93 -32.88 -12.01
CA ARG A 138 20.11 -33.07 -11.13
C ARG A 138 21.33 -33.60 -11.87
N ASP A 139 21.71 -32.95 -12.98
CA ASP A 139 22.84 -33.30 -13.86
C ASP A 139 23.56 -32.04 -14.40
N THR A 140 24.57 -32.25 -15.25
CA THR A 140 25.30 -31.17 -15.96
C THR A 140 24.38 -30.19 -16.67
N LYS A 141 23.31 -30.68 -17.33
CA LYS A 141 22.41 -29.85 -18.13
C LYS A 141 21.60 -28.92 -17.23
N GLY A 142 20.96 -29.48 -16.20
CA GLY A 142 20.08 -28.73 -15.31
C GLY A 142 20.82 -27.76 -14.40
N LEU A 143 22.00 -28.14 -13.88
CA LEU A 143 22.81 -27.20 -13.08
C LEU A 143 23.35 -26.05 -13.92
N THR A 144 23.84 -26.34 -15.13
CA THR A 144 24.28 -25.31 -16.07
C THR A 144 23.12 -24.37 -16.41
N LYS A 145 21.91 -24.89 -16.66
CA LYS A 145 20.73 -24.05 -16.87
C LYS A 145 20.43 -23.16 -15.65
N LEU A 146 20.43 -23.72 -14.44
CA LEU A 146 20.18 -22.96 -13.21
C LEU A 146 21.18 -21.81 -13.03
N ILE A 147 22.48 -22.12 -13.09
CA ILE A 147 23.56 -21.14 -12.93
C ILE A 147 23.48 -20.04 -13.99
N THR A 148 23.40 -20.39 -15.27
CA THR A 148 23.46 -19.43 -16.37
C THR A 148 22.20 -18.57 -16.51
N THR A 149 21.01 -19.09 -16.13
CA THR A 149 19.74 -18.35 -16.26
C THR A 149 19.29 -17.60 -15.01
N PHE A 150 19.87 -17.85 -13.83
CA PHE A 150 19.51 -17.11 -12.61
C PHE A 150 19.62 -15.59 -12.79
N SER A 151 18.57 -14.87 -12.41
CA SER A 151 18.41 -13.41 -12.55
C SER A 151 18.62 -12.87 -13.98
N THR A 152 18.40 -13.69 -15.01
CA THR A 152 18.34 -13.26 -16.41
C THR A 152 16.92 -13.37 -16.98
N THR A 153 16.71 -12.97 -18.23
CA THR A 153 15.40 -13.08 -18.88
C THR A 153 15.04 -14.55 -19.10
N GLY A 154 13.98 -15.04 -18.44
CA GLY A 154 13.50 -16.42 -18.60
C GLY A 154 14.08 -17.44 -17.60
N GLY A 155 14.81 -16.98 -16.58
CA GLY A 155 15.18 -17.79 -15.41
C GLY A 155 14.58 -17.24 -14.11
N PHE A 156 14.90 -17.87 -12.98
CA PHE A 156 14.41 -17.46 -11.65
C PHE A 156 14.88 -16.05 -11.26
N PRO A 157 14.05 -15.25 -10.56
CA PRO A 157 14.43 -13.92 -10.08
C PRO A 157 15.37 -13.97 -8.86
N SER A 158 15.79 -12.80 -8.40
CA SER A 158 16.75 -12.65 -7.30
C SER A 158 16.18 -12.84 -5.89
N HIS A 159 14.88 -13.10 -5.76
CA HIS A 159 14.17 -13.29 -4.49
C HIS A 159 13.37 -14.60 -4.53
N ILE A 160 13.21 -15.22 -3.36
CA ILE A 160 12.26 -16.31 -3.15
C ILE A 160 10.87 -15.81 -3.51
N ASN A 161 10.08 -16.62 -4.19
CA ASN A 161 8.75 -16.22 -4.66
C ASN A 161 7.83 -17.44 -4.78
N ALA A 162 6.62 -17.25 -5.31
CA ALA A 162 5.70 -18.36 -5.53
C ALA A 162 6.16 -19.36 -6.61
N GLU A 163 7.11 -19.03 -7.47
CA GLU A 163 7.74 -19.97 -8.40
C GLU A 163 8.80 -20.86 -7.71
N THR A 164 9.24 -20.48 -6.51
CA THR A 164 10.21 -21.26 -5.72
C THR A 164 9.48 -22.41 -5.00
N PRO A 165 9.83 -23.69 -5.22
CA PRO A 165 9.29 -24.81 -4.44
C PRO A 165 9.57 -24.65 -2.94
N GLY A 166 8.69 -25.17 -2.08
CA GLY A 166 8.76 -24.98 -0.62
C GLY A 166 8.26 -23.62 -0.11
N ALA A 167 8.22 -22.56 -0.93
CA ALA A 167 7.93 -21.21 -0.43
C ALA A 167 6.44 -20.99 -0.11
N ILE A 168 6.17 -20.37 1.06
CA ILE A 168 4.90 -19.71 1.43
C ILE A 168 5.09 -18.24 1.83
N HIS A 169 6.29 -17.71 1.63
CA HIS A 169 6.68 -16.34 1.93
C HIS A 169 7.80 -15.93 0.97
N GLU A 170 7.79 -14.68 0.50
CA GLU A 170 8.76 -14.17 -0.49
C GLU A 170 9.95 -13.44 0.17
N GLY A 171 9.78 -12.80 1.33
CA GLY A 171 10.89 -12.15 2.04
C GLY A 171 11.53 -10.98 1.29
N GLY A 172 10.80 -10.35 0.36
CA GLY A 172 11.21 -9.13 -0.34
C GLY A 172 10.87 -7.87 0.44
N GLU A 173 9.61 -7.71 0.84
CA GLU A 173 9.22 -6.79 1.91
C GLU A 173 9.39 -7.54 3.23
N LEU A 174 10.39 -7.14 4.02
CA LEU A 174 10.75 -7.80 5.27
C LEU A 174 9.75 -7.45 6.38
N GLY A 175 9.54 -8.39 7.32
CA GLY A 175 8.93 -8.08 8.62
C GLY A 175 7.88 -9.07 9.09
N TYR A 176 7.34 -9.91 8.22
CA TYR A 176 6.18 -10.76 8.50
C TYR A 176 6.41 -12.26 8.23
N ALA A 177 7.65 -12.68 8.02
CA ALA A 177 8.01 -14.10 7.96
C ALA A 177 7.60 -14.86 9.23
N LEU A 178 7.80 -14.23 10.40
CA LEU A 178 7.47 -14.83 11.70
C LEU A 178 5.96 -15.01 11.89
N SER A 179 5.14 -13.97 11.66
CA SER A 179 3.67 -14.10 11.77
C SER A 179 3.08 -15.03 10.72
N VAL A 180 3.61 -15.06 9.49
CA VAL A 180 3.25 -16.07 8.48
C VAL A 180 3.56 -17.48 8.96
N SER A 181 4.70 -17.69 9.63
CA SER A 181 5.07 -19.00 10.20
C SER A 181 4.11 -19.47 11.28
N PHE A 182 3.66 -18.58 12.17
CA PHE A 182 2.64 -18.90 13.17
C PHE A 182 1.29 -19.21 12.54
N GLY A 183 0.87 -18.46 11.53
CA GLY A 183 -0.34 -18.79 10.75
C GLY A 183 -0.27 -20.15 10.08
N ALA A 184 0.92 -20.54 9.57
CA ALA A 184 1.12 -21.80 8.88
C ALA A 184 0.94 -23.05 9.77
N VAL A 185 1.31 -22.97 11.06
CA VAL A 185 1.24 -24.09 12.03
C VAL A 185 -0.10 -24.21 12.78
N MET A 186 -0.95 -23.19 12.74
CA MET A 186 -2.25 -23.22 13.45
C MET A 186 -3.15 -24.35 12.92
N ASP A 187 -3.65 -25.17 13.85
CA ASP A 187 -4.35 -26.45 13.63
C ASP A 187 -3.62 -27.48 12.75
N LYS A 188 -2.28 -27.42 12.69
CA LYS A 188 -1.44 -28.47 12.09
C LYS A 188 -0.51 -29.05 13.15
N PRO A 189 -1.00 -29.95 14.03
CA PRO A 189 -0.32 -30.31 15.28
C PRO A 189 1.11 -30.83 15.09
N ASP A 190 1.39 -31.53 13.99
CA ASP A 190 2.70 -32.18 13.78
C ASP A 190 3.61 -31.41 12.81
N LEU A 191 3.15 -30.26 12.29
CA LEU A 191 3.95 -29.37 11.45
C LEU A 191 4.89 -28.52 12.30
N ILE A 192 6.18 -28.54 11.98
CA ILE A 192 7.17 -27.62 12.52
C ILE A 192 7.58 -26.63 11.43
N VAL A 193 7.60 -25.33 11.75
CA VAL A 193 8.11 -24.28 10.86
C VAL A 193 9.35 -23.64 11.47
N PRO A 194 10.56 -24.08 11.06
CA PRO A 194 11.76 -23.28 11.21
C PRO A 194 11.57 -21.98 10.43
N CYS A 195 11.60 -20.85 11.13
CA CYS A 195 11.52 -19.52 10.54
C CYS A 195 12.86 -18.84 10.73
N ILE A 196 13.61 -18.58 9.65
CA ILE A 196 14.82 -17.77 9.74
C ILE A 196 14.48 -16.29 9.56
N ILE A 197 14.88 -15.47 10.52
CA ILE A 197 14.59 -14.03 10.58
C ILE A 197 15.91 -13.29 10.39
N GLY A 198 15.97 -12.35 9.45
CA GLY A 198 17.14 -11.49 9.32
C GLY A 198 17.28 -10.57 10.55
N ASP A 199 18.49 -10.38 11.07
CA ASP A 199 18.75 -9.40 12.13
C ASP A 199 18.35 -7.96 11.76
N GLY A 200 18.45 -7.59 10.47
CA GLY A 200 17.89 -6.34 9.94
C GLY A 200 16.37 -6.36 9.72
N GLU A 201 15.76 -7.53 9.54
CA GLU A 201 14.29 -7.69 9.52
C GLU A 201 13.69 -7.57 10.93
N ALA A 202 14.43 -8.03 11.94
CA ALA A 202 14.04 -7.95 13.34
C ALA A 202 13.91 -6.50 13.86
N GLU A 203 14.51 -5.52 13.17
CA GLU A 203 14.32 -4.08 13.43
C GLU A 203 12.93 -3.57 13.00
N SER A 204 12.18 -4.33 12.18
CA SER A 204 10.87 -3.91 11.68
C SER A 204 9.77 -4.02 12.75
N GLY A 205 8.86 -3.04 12.77
CA GLY A 205 7.67 -3.07 13.64
C GLY A 205 6.88 -4.39 13.56
N PRO A 206 6.57 -4.91 12.37
CA PRO A 206 5.87 -6.20 12.20
C PRO A 206 6.61 -7.39 12.80
N THR A 207 7.95 -7.47 12.73
CA THR A 207 8.69 -8.57 13.40
C THR A 207 8.74 -8.37 14.90
N ALA A 208 9.01 -7.14 15.36
CA ALA A 208 9.11 -6.80 16.78
C ALA A 208 7.84 -7.17 17.57
N THR A 209 6.65 -7.00 16.98
CA THR A 209 5.38 -7.46 17.56
C THR A 209 5.16 -8.97 17.40
N SER A 210 5.56 -9.56 16.26
CA SER A 210 5.37 -11.00 15.96
C SER A 210 6.06 -11.95 16.94
N TRP A 211 7.08 -11.51 17.70
CA TRP A 211 7.65 -12.30 18.80
C TRP A 211 6.62 -12.68 19.87
N HIS A 212 5.50 -11.96 19.99
CA HIS A 212 4.40 -12.31 20.90
C HIS A 212 3.49 -13.44 20.39
N ALA A 213 3.64 -13.91 19.14
CA ALA A 213 2.72 -14.87 18.53
C ALA A 213 2.63 -16.23 19.24
N THR A 214 3.67 -16.67 19.95
CA THR A 214 3.63 -17.87 20.81
C THR A 214 2.54 -17.83 21.88
N LYS A 215 2.08 -16.63 22.26
CA LYS A 215 0.99 -16.42 23.23
C LYS A 215 -0.39 -16.76 22.65
N TYR A 216 -0.48 -16.99 21.35
CA TYR A 216 -1.72 -17.30 20.60
C TYR A 216 -1.63 -18.66 19.88
N LEU A 217 -0.66 -19.50 20.24
CA LEU A 217 -0.39 -20.80 19.63
C LEU A 217 -0.67 -21.93 20.63
N ASP A 218 -1.85 -22.52 20.57
CA ASP A 218 -2.23 -23.66 21.40
C ASP A 218 -1.45 -24.94 21.00
N PRO A 219 -0.60 -25.53 21.85
CA PRO A 219 0.23 -26.68 21.49
C PRO A 219 -0.54 -28.01 21.39
N ALA A 220 -1.81 -28.06 21.84
CA ALA A 220 -2.64 -29.25 21.72
C ALA A 220 -3.17 -29.42 20.28
N GLU A 221 -3.67 -28.35 19.69
CA GLU A 221 -4.23 -28.34 18.32
C GLU A 221 -3.22 -27.90 17.25
N SER A 222 -2.22 -27.08 17.59
CA SER A 222 -1.30 -26.48 16.62
C SER A 222 0.12 -27.05 16.67
N GLY A 223 0.85 -26.82 15.57
CA GLY A 223 2.24 -27.17 15.40
C GLY A 223 3.19 -26.27 16.21
N ALA A 224 4.42 -26.12 15.74
CA ALA A 224 5.42 -25.30 16.41
C ALA A 224 6.22 -24.44 15.43
N VAL A 225 6.44 -23.17 15.78
CA VAL A 225 7.42 -22.33 15.10
C VAL A 225 8.74 -22.43 15.87
N LEU A 226 9.84 -22.65 15.16
CA LEU A 226 11.20 -22.53 15.69
C LEU A 226 11.84 -21.28 15.07
N PRO A 227 11.86 -20.13 15.76
CA PRO A 227 12.51 -18.94 15.25
C PRO A 227 14.03 -19.09 15.34
N ILE A 228 14.71 -18.73 14.24
CA ILE A 228 16.16 -18.70 14.11
C ILE A 228 16.53 -17.26 13.74
N LEU A 229 17.04 -16.49 14.70
CA LEU A 229 17.56 -15.15 14.42
C LEU A 229 18.90 -15.29 13.70
N HIS A 230 18.98 -14.91 12.42
CA HIS A 230 20.22 -14.92 11.65
C HIS A 230 21.03 -13.66 11.94
N LEU A 231 21.80 -13.73 13.03
CA LEU A 231 22.60 -12.65 13.57
C LEU A 231 23.93 -12.51 12.81
N ASN A 232 23.85 -12.02 11.57
CA ASN A 232 25.02 -11.82 10.70
C ASN A 232 25.67 -10.42 10.84
N GLY A 233 25.09 -9.54 11.67
CA GLY A 233 25.68 -8.31 12.17
C GLY A 233 25.38 -7.06 11.36
N PHE A 234 24.86 -7.20 10.13
CA PHE A 234 24.76 -6.12 9.16
C PHE A 234 23.51 -6.18 8.28
N LYS A 235 22.97 -5.02 7.92
CA LYS A 235 21.93 -4.85 6.90
C LYS A 235 22.55 -4.42 5.57
N ILE A 236 21.95 -3.47 4.84
CA ILE A 236 22.38 -3.13 3.46
C ILE A 236 23.74 -2.39 3.46
N SER A 237 23.93 -1.45 4.37
CA SER A 237 25.04 -0.49 4.36
C SER A 237 25.53 -0.06 5.74
N GLU A 238 25.10 -0.77 6.78
CA GLU A 238 25.42 -0.49 8.18
C GLU A 238 25.18 -1.74 9.05
N ARG A 239 25.65 -1.71 10.30
CA ARG A 239 25.32 -2.72 11.32
C ARG A 239 23.83 -2.78 11.67
N THR A 240 23.40 -3.89 12.27
CA THR A 240 22.03 -4.06 12.79
C THR A 240 21.95 -3.74 14.27
N ILE A 241 20.77 -3.32 14.75
CA ILE A 241 20.52 -3.10 16.19
C ILE A 241 20.82 -4.38 16.96
N PHE A 242 20.30 -5.52 16.51
CA PHE A 242 20.57 -6.83 17.08
C PHE A 242 22.06 -7.20 16.98
N GLY A 243 22.72 -6.91 15.85
CA GLY A 243 24.15 -7.14 15.68
C GLY A 243 25.05 -6.25 16.55
N CYS A 244 24.50 -5.18 17.11
CA CYS A 244 25.13 -4.29 18.08
C CYS A 244 24.86 -4.68 19.54
N MET A 245 23.86 -5.52 19.81
CA MET A 245 23.55 -6.01 21.16
C MET A 245 24.58 -7.04 21.63
N ASP A 246 24.97 -6.96 22.90
CA ASP A 246 25.70 -8.04 23.55
C ASP A 246 24.78 -9.24 23.88
N ASP A 247 25.38 -10.33 24.37
CA ASP A 247 24.62 -11.55 24.68
C ASP A 247 23.57 -11.29 25.77
N ARG A 248 23.85 -10.44 26.76
CA ARG A 248 22.92 -10.14 27.86
C ARG A 248 21.73 -9.35 27.38
N GLU A 249 21.92 -8.42 26.45
CA GLU A 249 20.83 -7.66 25.83
C GLU A 249 19.91 -8.60 25.03
N LEU A 250 20.49 -9.50 24.21
CA LEU A 250 19.74 -10.50 23.45
C LEU A 250 19.00 -11.49 24.36
N ILE A 251 19.67 -12.05 25.37
CA ILE A 251 19.07 -12.96 26.35
C ILE A 251 17.91 -12.27 27.07
N SER A 252 18.13 -11.06 27.59
CA SER A 252 17.09 -10.29 28.31
C SER A 252 15.85 -10.06 27.45
N LEU A 253 16.05 -9.69 26.18
CA LEU A 253 14.98 -9.46 25.22
C LEU A 253 14.15 -10.72 24.97
N PHE A 254 14.79 -11.84 24.63
CA PHE A 254 14.09 -13.09 24.31
C PHE A 254 13.47 -13.77 25.54
N VAL A 255 14.11 -13.68 26.71
CA VAL A 255 13.50 -14.07 28.00
C VAL A 255 12.26 -13.22 28.28
N GLY A 256 12.33 -11.90 28.06
CA GLY A 256 11.21 -10.98 28.23
C GLY A 256 10.03 -11.25 27.31
N TYR A 257 10.29 -11.65 26.05
CA TYR A 257 9.24 -12.14 25.15
C TYR A 257 8.64 -13.49 25.59
N GLY A 258 9.34 -14.27 26.40
CA GLY A 258 8.91 -15.57 26.92
C GLY A 258 9.55 -16.79 26.23
N TYR A 259 10.63 -16.62 25.47
CA TYR A 259 11.36 -17.74 24.86
C TYR A 259 12.45 -18.30 25.79
N GLN A 260 13.01 -19.44 25.42
CA GLN A 260 14.29 -19.96 25.92
C GLN A 260 15.36 -19.63 24.86
N PRO A 261 16.25 -18.64 25.06
CA PRO A 261 17.29 -18.32 24.09
C PRO A 261 18.50 -19.24 24.21
N HIS A 262 18.98 -19.72 23.08
CA HIS A 262 20.29 -20.35 22.93
C HIS A 262 21.08 -19.63 21.82
N ILE A 263 22.34 -19.29 22.10
CA ILE A 263 23.23 -18.61 21.16
C ILE A 263 24.20 -19.65 20.58
N VAL A 264 24.35 -19.64 19.26
CA VAL A 264 25.29 -20.48 18.50
C VAL A 264 26.29 -19.56 17.82
N ASP A 265 27.52 -19.51 18.33
CA ASP A 265 28.56 -18.56 17.89
C ASP A 265 30.01 -19.09 17.86
N ASP A 266 30.28 -20.32 18.30
CA ASP A 266 31.59 -20.98 18.06
C ASP A 266 31.73 -21.37 16.59
N LEU A 267 32.53 -20.60 15.86
CA LEU A 267 32.75 -20.81 14.42
C LEU A 267 33.62 -22.04 14.10
N ASP A 268 34.44 -22.51 15.04
CA ASP A 268 35.28 -23.71 14.86
C ASP A 268 34.47 -25.00 15.02
N HIS A 269 33.35 -24.94 15.75
CA HIS A 269 32.46 -26.08 16.04
C HIS A 269 31.01 -25.90 15.56
N LEU A 270 30.78 -24.96 14.63
CA LEU A 270 29.46 -24.43 14.26
C LEU A 270 28.41 -25.50 13.93
N ASP A 271 28.76 -26.53 13.17
CA ASP A 271 27.84 -27.65 12.85
C ASP A 271 27.42 -28.46 14.08
N VAL A 272 28.35 -28.71 15.01
CA VAL A 272 28.10 -29.50 16.22
C VAL A 272 27.19 -28.73 17.18
N ASP A 273 27.45 -27.43 17.33
CA ASP A 273 26.66 -26.57 18.22
C ASP A 273 25.26 -26.33 17.65
N PHE A 274 25.12 -26.07 16.35
CA PHE A 274 23.81 -25.92 15.73
C PHE A 274 23.01 -27.23 15.70
N HIS A 275 23.65 -28.38 15.47
CA HIS A 275 22.98 -29.68 15.60
C HIS A 275 22.47 -29.91 17.03
N THR A 276 23.32 -29.63 18.04
CA THR A 276 22.95 -29.72 19.46
C THR A 276 21.77 -28.79 19.79
N ALA A 277 21.77 -27.57 19.27
CA ALA A 277 20.69 -26.59 19.42
C ALA A 277 19.38 -27.06 18.80
N LEU A 278 19.41 -27.68 17.61
CA LEU A 278 18.21 -28.20 16.94
C LEU A 278 17.61 -29.41 17.67
N GLU A 279 18.43 -30.36 18.13
CA GLU A 279 17.96 -31.51 18.93
C GLU A 279 17.33 -31.06 20.25
N TRP A 280 17.96 -30.11 20.94
CA TRP A 280 17.39 -29.49 22.14
C TRP A 280 16.06 -28.79 21.85
N ALA A 281 16.00 -27.96 20.80
CA ALA A 281 14.79 -27.21 20.44
C ALA A 281 13.64 -28.16 20.08
N LEU A 282 13.91 -29.23 19.32
CA LEU A 282 12.92 -30.26 18.99
C LEU A 282 12.43 -31.00 20.24
N SER A 283 13.32 -31.29 21.19
CA SER A 283 12.97 -31.90 22.48
C SER A 283 12.04 -31.00 23.31
N GLU A 284 12.35 -29.70 23.44
CA GLU A 284 11.50 -28.75 24.16
C GLU A 284 10.15 -28.51 23.46
N ILE A 285 10.12 -28.45 22.12
CA ILE A 285 8.87 -28.40 21.33
C ILE A 285 7.99 -29.63 21.66
N ARG A 286 8.56 -30.84 21.55
CA ARG A 286 7.85 -32.10 21.83
C ARG A 286 7.37 -32.18 23.28
N LYS A 287 8.15 -31.67 24.24
CA LYS A 287 7.79 -31.57 25.67
C LYS A 287 6.59 -30.64 25.89
N ILE A 288 6.58 -29.45 25.29
CA ILE A 288 5.45 -28.50 25.37
C ILE A 288 4.18 -29.10 24.75
N GLN A 289 4.30 -29.65 23.53
CA GLN A 289 3.19 -30.30 22.83
C GLN A 289 2.65 -31.52 23.59
N LYS A 290 3.53 -32.38 24.12
CA LYS A 290 3.13 -33.55 24.92
C LYS A 290 2.40 -33.14 26.21
N ALA A 291 2.87 -32.11 26.90
CA ALA A 291 2.23 -31.60 28.11
C ALA A 291 0.78 -31.15 27.81
N ALA A 292 0.61 -30.28 26.81
CA ALA A 292 -0.68 -29.81 26.31
C ALA A 292 -1.62 -30.96 25.90
N ARG A 293 -1.15 -31.86 25.04
CA ARG A 293 -1.92 -33.02 24.52
C ARG A 293 -2.25 -34.07 25.59
N SER A 294 -1.52 -34.09 26.71
CA SER A 294 -1.81 -34.97 27.86
C SER A 294 -2.83 -34.41 28.84
N GLY A 295 -3.42 -33.24 28.58
CA GLY A 295 -4.33 -32.55 29.49
C GLY A 295 -3.63 -31.87 30.68
N ASN A 296 -2.29 -31.81 30.68
CA ASN A 296 -1.48 -31.16 31.71
C ASN A 296 -0.62 -30.04 31.08
N PRO A 297 -1.23 -28.99 30.51
CA PRO A 297 -0.51 -27.92 29.81
C PRO A 297 0.44 -27.16 30.73
N ILE A 298 1.60 -26.79 30.21
CA ILE A 298 2.51 -25.86 30.87
C ILE A 298 1.94 -24.46 30.70
N MET A 299 1.47 -23.82 31.77
CA MET A 299 1.05 -22.42 31.74
C MET A 299 2.22 -21.52 31.33
N LYS A 300 2.01 -20.63 30.34
CA LYS A 300 3.04 -19.75 29.76
C LYS A 300 4.28 -20.55 29.32
N PRO A 301 4.14 -21.49 28.36
CA PRO A 301 5.25 -22.34 27.93
C PRO A 301 6.35 -21.49 27.29
N ARG A 302 7.60 -21.75 27.67
CA ARG A 302 8.76 -21.07 27.08
C ARG A 302 9.26 -21.84 25.86
N TRP A 303 8.90 -21.36 24.67
CA TRP A 303 9.33 -21.95 23.41
C TRP A 303 10.82 -21.69 23.12
N PRO A 304 11.54 -22.58 22.42
CA PRO A 304 12.94 -22.35 22.04
C PRO A 304 13.07 -21.22 21.01
N VAL A 305 14.16 -20.45 21.10
CA VAL A 305 14.66 -19.57 20.02
C VAL A 305 16.16 -19.75 19.88
N ILE A 306 16.63 -19.88 18.63
CA ILE A 306 18.05 -20.02 18.31
C ILE A 306 18.56 -18.69 17.76
N ILE A 307 19.68 -18.20 18.29
CA ILE A 307 20.39 -17.02 17.81
C ILE A 307 21.64 -17.52 17.09
N LEU A 308 21.59 -17.57 15.76
CA LEU A 308 22.68 -18.07 14.91
C LEU A 308 23.60 -16.90 14.53
N ARG A 309 24.76 -16.79 15.19
CA ARG A 309 25.73 -15.72 15.00
C ARG A 309 26.84 -16.16 14.05
N THR A 310 26.72 -15.78 12.78
CA THR A 310 27.66 -16.16 11.71
C THR A 310 28.03 -14.95 10.85
N PRO A 311 29.31 -14.71 10.50
CA PRO A 311 29.70 -13.54 9.71
C PRO A 311 28.89 -13.37 8.41
N LYS A 312 28.47 -12.14 8.10
CA LYS A 312 27.80 -11.86 6.82
C LYS A 312 28.71 -12.22 5.64
N GLY A 313 28.19 -12.99 4.69
CA GLY A 313 28.95 -13.48 3.55
C GLY A 313 29.98 -14.56 3.86
N MET A 314 29.84 -15.28 4.97
CA MET A 314 30.70 -16.39 5.42
C MET A 314 31.15 -17.31 4.26
N THR A 315 32.41 -17.72 4.24
CA THR A 315 33.07 -18.48 3.14
C THR A 315 33.28 -17.70 1.83
N GLY A 316 32.89 -16.42 1.79
CA GLY A 316 33.10 -15.53 0.65
C GLY A 316 34.52 -14.93 0.56
N PRO A 317 34.72 -13.95 -0.34
CA PRO A 317 35.94 -13.16 -0.36
C PRO A 317 36.11 -12.39 0.96
N LYS A 318 37.30 -12.45 1.56
CA LYS A 318 37.59 -11.76 2.84
C LYS A 318 37.77 -10.26 2.67
N GLN A 319 38.52 -9.88 1.64
CA GLN A 319 38.89 -8.50 1.34
C GLN A 319 39.05 -8.35 -0.17
N ILE A 320 38.75 -7.16 -0.71
CA ILE A 320 39.02 -6.80 -2.11
C ILE A 320 39.36 -5.31 -2.19
N HIS A 321 40.35 -4.90 -2.99
CA HIS A 321 40.80 -3.50 -3.08
C HIS A 321 41.05 -2.83 -1.71
N GLY A 322 41.58 -3.60 -0.75
CA GLY A 322 41.81 -3.18 0.64
C GLY A 322 40.55 -3.09 1.54
N LYS A 323 39.34 -3.33 1.03
CA LYS A 323 38.07 -3.24 1.78
C LYS A 323 37.60 -4.60 2.28
N ILE A 324 37.15 -4.66 3.53
CA ILE A 324 36.62 -5.87 4.18
C ILE A 324 35.27 -6.25 3.58
N VAL A 325 35.11 -7.52 3.22
CA VAL A 325 33.92 -8.07 2.54
C VAL A 325 33.21 -9.08 3.43
N GLU A 326 33.80 -10.24 3.71
CA GLU A 326 33.30 -11.18 4.73
C GLU A 326 33.25 -10.50 6.11
N GLY A 327 32.14 -10.66 6.83
CA GLY A 327 31.94 -10.00 8.12
C GLY A 327 31.72 -8.49 8.02
N SER A 328 31.20 -7.98 6.88
CA SER A 328 30.77 -6.58 6.73
C SER A 328 29.50 -6.44 5.87
N PHE A 329 28.92 -5.24 5.82
CA PHE A 329 27.82 -4.94 4.92
C PHE A 329 28.20 -5.06 3.43
N SER A 330 29.48 -4.98 3.07
CA SER A 330 29.96 -5.08 1.68
C SER A 330 29.64 -6.44 1.04
N ALA A 331 29.47 -7.51 1.83
CA ALA A 331 29.03 -8.81 1.34
C ALA A 331 27.54 -8.88 0.95
N HIS A 332 26.72 -7.85 1.22
CA HIS A 332 25.26 -7.98 1.14
C HIS A 332 24.72 -8.30 -0.27
N GLN A 333 25.15 -7.56 -1.31
CA GLN A 333 24.71 -7.78 -2.69
C GLN A 333 25.71 -8.67 -3.46
N VAL A 334 26.43 -8.11 -4.44
CA VAL A 334 27.46 -8.77 -5.23
C VAL A 334 28.83 -8.41 -4.66
N PRO A 335 29.59 -9.35 -4.07
CA PRO A 335 30.88 -9.06 -3.43
C PRO A 335 31.98 -8.57 -4.39
N LEU A 336 31.90 -8.95 -5.67
CA LEU A 336 32.91 -8.71 -6.71
C LEU A 336 32.25 -8.06 -7.95
N PRO A 337 31.74 -6.82 -7.86
CA PRO A 337 30.95 -6.18 -8.92
C PRO A 337 31.74 -5.88 -10.21
N GLY A 338 33.07 -5.85 -10.14
CA GLY A 338 34.02 -5.63 -11.23
C GLY A 338 34.50 -6.88 -11.94
N ALA A 339 34.17 -8.10 -11.47
CA ALA A 339 34.74 -9.38 -11.95
C ALA A 339 34.69 -9.64 -13.48
N LYS A 340 33.85 -8.93 -14.26
CA LYS A 340 33.83 -9.01 -15.74
C LYS A 340 34.88 -8.13 -16.43
N LYS A 341 35.58 -7.26 -15.70
CA LYS A 341 36.50 -6.24 -16.24
C LYS A 341 37.80 -6.09 -15.44
N ASP A 342 37.75 -6.39 -14.16
CA ASP A 342 38.86 -6.25 -13.22
C ASP A 342 39.55 -7.62 -13.00
N GLU A 343 40.88 -7.62 -13.07
CA GLU A 343 41.68 -8.84 -13.02
C GLU A 343 41.85 -9.37 -11.59
N GLU A 344 41.92 -8.49 -10.58
CA GLU A 344 41.98 -8.87 -9.16
C GLU A 344 40.66 -9.55 -8.76
N GLU A 345 39.54 -8.95 -9.13
CA GLU A 345 38.21 -9.50 -8.86
C GLU A 345 37.93 -10.81 -9.61
N LEU A 346 38.35 -10.95 -10.88
CA LEU A 346 38.22 -12.22 -11.62
C LEU A 346 39.05 -13.34 -10.97
N LYS A 347 40.31 -13.06 -10.60
CA LYS A 347 41.18 -14.01 -9.89
C LYS A 347 40.63 -14.37 -8.52
N THR A 348 40.07 -13.39 -7.80
CA THR A 348 39.43 -13.59 -6.50
C THR A 348 38.19 -14.47 -6.61
N LEU A 349 37.35 -14.26 -7.64
CA LEU A 349 36.21 -15.12 -7.94
C LEU A 349 36.65 -16.55 -8.29
N ASN A 350 37.69 -16.72 -9.12
CA ASN A 350 38.22 -18.03 -9.50
C ASN A 350 38.76 -18.79 -8.27
N SER A 351 39.51 -18.10 -7.40
CA SER A 351 40.01 -18.65 -6.14
C SER A 351 38.88 -19.03 -5.17
N TRP A 352 37.90 -18.13 -5.00
CA TRP A 352 36.74 -18.35 -4.14
C TRP A 352 35.91 -19.57 -4.60
N LEU A 353 35.55 -19.65 -5.88
CA LEU A 353 34.81 -20.82 -6.41
C LEU A 353 35.65 -22.11 -6.34
N SER A 354 36.97 -22.02 -6.55
CA SER A 354 37.89 -23.15 -6.38
C SER A 354 37.96 -23.63 -4.92
N SER A 355 37.81 -22.74 -3.93
CA SER A 355 37.93 -23.09 -2.51
C SER A 355 36.88 -24.11 -2.04
N TYR A 356 35.70 -24.14 -2.66
CA TYR A 356 34.68 -25.16 -2.41
C TYR A 356 35.05 -26.54 -2.97
N LYS A 357 36.02 -26.60 -3.89
CA LYS A 357 36.49 -27.80 -4.62
C LYS A 357 35.35 -28.56 -5.33
N PRO A 358 34.74 -28.01 -6.39
CA PRO A 358 33.58 -28.61 -7.07
C PRO A 358 33.79 -30.06 -7.53
N GLY A 359 35.02 -30.47 -7.86
CA GLY A 359 35.36 -31.86 -8.21
C GLY A 359 35.22 -32.89 -7.07
N GLU A 360 35.08 -32.46 -5.81
CA GLU A 360 34.76 -33.35 -4.67
C GLU A 360 33.24 -33.44 -4.40
N LEU A 361 32.43 -32.60 -5.05
CA LEU A 361 31.03 -32.32 -4.70
C LEU A 361 30.03 -32.88 -5.71
N PHE A 362 30.42 -32.91 -6.98
CA PHE A 362 29.59 -33.38 -8.10
C PHE A 362 30.17 -34.65 -8.72
N THR A 363 29.29 -35.50 -9.26
CA THR A 363 29.66 -36.70 -10.02
C THR A 363 30.13 -36.34 -11.44
N GLU A 364 30.68 -37.30 -12.20
CA GLU A 364 31.25 -37.04 -13.55
C GLU A 364 30.21 -36.51 -14.56
N ASP A 365 28.97 -36.96 -14.44
CA ASP A 365 27.78 -36.48 -15.17
C ASP A 365 27.24 -35.15 -14.63
N GLY A 366 27.85 -34.59 -13.59
CA GLY A 366 27.51 -33.32 -12.95
C GLY A 366 26.41 -33.40 -11.90
N GLY A 367 25.94 -34.60 -11.57
CA GLY A 367 24.94 -34.85 -10.53
C GLY A 367 25.48 -34.72 -9.10
N VAL A 368 24.65 -35.16 -8.14
CA VAL A 368 24.91 -35.01 -6.69
C VAL A 368 25.55 -36.26 -6.11
N THR A 369 26.64 -36.09 -5.37
CA THR A 369 27.36 -37.20 -4.69
C THR A 369 26.52 -37.89 -3.61
N GLU A 370 26.75 -39.18 -3.38
CA GLU A 370 25.90 -39.97 -2.47
C GLU A 370 26.05 -39.54 -1.00
N GLU A 371 27.18 -38.99 -0.59
CA GLU A 371 27.33 -38.39 0.74
C GLU A 371 26.39 -37.17 0.92
N ILE A 372 26.20 -36.35 -0.10
CA ILE A 372 25.21 -35.26 -0.04
C ILE A 372 23.78 -35.84 0.05
N ASN A 373 23.49 -36.95 -0.64
CA ASN A 373 22.20 -37.65 -0.54
C ASN A 373 21.96 -38.29 0.85
N LYS A 374 22.99 -38.57 1.67
CA LYS A 374 22.82 -39.20 3.00
C LYS A 374 21.93 -38.37 3.94
N ILE A 375 22.01 -37.04 3.87
CA ILE A 375 21.25 -36.12 4.73
C ILE A 375 19.94 -35.61 4.11
N ILE A 376 19.64 -35.94 2.85
CA ILE A 376 18.43 -35.48 2.15
C ILE A 376 17.29 -36.47 2.39
N PRO A 377 16.07 -36.02 2.76
CA PRO A 377 14.93 -36.91 2.96
C PRO A 377 14.62 -37.79 1.74
N ARG A 378 14.70 -39.12 1.93
CA ARG A 378 14.46 -40.10 0.85
C ARG A 378 12.98 -40.19 0.42
N LYS A 379 12.05 -39.83 1.29
CA LYS A 379 10.61 -39.70 0.97
C LYS A 379 10.39 -38.31 0.37
N ASP A 380 9.98 -38.19 -0.89
CA ASP A 380 9.79 -36.89 -1.55
C ASP A 380 8.89 -35.94 -0.75
N LYS A 381 7.74 -36.42 -0.23
CA LYS A 381 6.84 -35.59 0.60
C LYS A 381 7.45 -35.07 1.92
N LYS A 382 8.62 -35.54 2.35
CA LYS A 382 9.34 -35.05 3.56
C LYS A 382 10.40 -34.00 3.20
N LYS A 383 10.71 -33.79 1.92
CA LYS A 383 11.60 -32.73 1.43
C LYS A 383 10.97 -31.36 1.69
N LEU A 384 11.79 -30.40 2.10
CA LEU A 384 11.36 -29.02 2.40
C LEU A 384 10.77 -28.36 1.16
N GLY A 385 11.31 -28.64 -0.03
CA GLY A 385 10.80 -28.13 -1.31
C GLY A 385 9.48 -28.76 -1.79
N GLN A 386 9.06 -29.92 -1.25
CA GLN A 386 7.95 -30.73 -1.81
C GLN A 386 6.83 -31.05 -0.80
N ARG A 387 6.71 -30.26 0.27
CA ARG A 387 5.60 -30.35 1.22
C ARG A 387 4.25 -30.06 0.57
N ASP A 388 3.32 -31.00 0.63
CA ASP A 388 1.97 -30.83 0.07
C ASP A 388 1.25 -29.59 0.64
N GLU A 389 1.57 -29.23 1.88
CA GLU A 389 1.08 -28.03 2.57
C GLU A 389 1.32 -26.73 1.79
N VAL A 390 2.41 -26.61 1.02
CA VAL A 390 2.79 -25.33 0.38
C VAL A 390 2.23 -25.14 -1.02
N TYR A 391 1.77 -26.21 -1.69
CA TYR A 391 1.39 -26.15 -3.11
C TYR A 391 0.10 -26.89 -3.49
N GLN A 392 -0.42 -27.79 -2.66
CA GLN A 392 -1.65 -28.56 -2.98
C GLN A 392 -2.52 -28.88 -1.77
N SER A 393 -2.68 -27.91 -0.87
CA SER A 393 -3.29 -28.11 0.45
C SER A 393 -4.73 -27.62 0.62
N TYR A 394 -5.30 -26.94 -0.37
CA TYR A 394 -6.63 -26.34 -0.25
C TYR A 394 -7.73 -27.35 0.07
N THR A 395 -8.34 -27.15 1.23
CA THR A 395 -9.52 -27.89 1.69
C THR A 395 -10.71 -26.93 1.69
N PRO A 396 -11.78 -27.18 0.89
CA PRO A 396 -12.97 -26.35 0.92
C PRO A 396 -13.70 -26.51 2.27
N PRO A 397 -14.09 -25.41 2.94
CA PRO A 397 -14.85 -25.50 4.18
C PRO A 397 -16.28 -25.99 3.92
N ASN A 398 -16.84 -26.71 4.89
CA ASN A 398 -18.24 -27.09 4.93
C ASN A 398 -19.07 -25.86 5.34
N LEU A 399 -19.80 -25.23 4.41
CA LEU A 399 -20.49 -23.97 4.69
C LEU A 399 -22.00 -24.17 4.87
N PRO A 400 -22.59 -23.70 5.98
CA PRO A 400 -24.02 -23.79 6.22
C PRO A 400 -24.82 -22.90 5.26
N GLY A 401 -26.08 -23.25 5.05
CA GLY A 401 -27.00 -22.43 4.25
C GLY A 401 -27.34 -21.11 4.95
N TRP A 402 -26.76 -20.00 4.47
CA TRP A 402 -26.90 -18.65 5.04
C TRP A 402 -28.36 -18.19 5.28
N ARG A 403 -29.30 -18.71 4.49
CA ARG A 403 -30.75 -18.41 4.60
C ARG A 403 -31.35 -18.76 5.96
N LYS A 404 -30.72 -19.61 6.77
CA LYS A 404 -31.15 -19.89 8.16
C LYS A 404 -30.95 -18.71 9.11
N PHE A 405 -30.02 -17.80 8.78
CA PHE A 405 -29.63 -16.64 9.59
C PHE A 405 -30.25 -15.33 9.08
N SER A 406 -31.10 -15.42 8.05
CA SER A 406 -31.71 -14.23 7.44
C SER A 406 -32.74 -13.57 8.33
N VAL A 407 -32.95 -12.27 8.12
CA VAL A 407 -33.85 -11.45 8.93
C VAL A 407 -35.03 -10.93 8.10
N ASP A 408 -36.18 -10.77 8.76
CA ASP A 408 -37.41 -10.31 8.13
C ASP A 408 -37.29 -8.91 7.52
N LYS A 409 -37.71 -8.80 6.26
CA LYS A 409 -37.77 -7.54 5.51
C LYS A 409 -38.67 -6.51 6.21
N GLY A 410 -38.19 -5.28 6.32
CA GLY A 410 -38.85 -4.17 6.99
C GLY A 410 -38.52 -4.04 8.49
N THR A 411 -37.72 -4.95 9.06
CA THR A 411 -37.20 -4.83 10.43
C THR A 411 -35.87 -4.04 10.48
N GLN A 412 -35.26 -3.95 11.66
CA GLN A 412 -33.94 -3.35 11.89
C GLN A 412 -32.96 -4.43 12.38
N GLN A 413 -31.79 -4.55 11.76
CA GLN A 413 -30.76 -5.49 12.18
C GLN A 413 -29.35 -4.95 11.93
N SER A 414 -28.39 -5.39 12.76
CA SER A 414 -26.96 -5.20 12.52
C SER A 414 -26.44 -6.29 11.59
N SER A 415 -25.86 -5.91 10.45
CA SER A 415 -25.27 -6.88 9.50
C SER A 415 -24.18 -7.71 10.16
N MET A 416 -23.39 -7.10 11.04
CA MET A 416 -22.33 -7.78 11.79
C MET A 416 -22.86 -8.81 12.80
N LYS A 417 -23.99 -8.54 13.48
CA LYS A 417 -24.58 -9.54 14.39
C LYS A 417 -24.99 -10.80 13.63
N ALA A 418 -25.76 -10.63 12.55
CA ALA A 418 -26.20 -11.74 11.72
C ALA A 418 -25.00 -12.49 11.09
N ALA A 419 -23.95 -11.77 10.68
CA ALA A 419 -22.70 -12.37 10.22
C ALA A 419 -22.00 -13.18 11.32
N GLY A 420 -22.00 -12.70 12.57
CA GLY A 420 -21.47 -13.43 13.72
C GLY A 420 -22.16 -14.77 13.94
N ASP A 421 -23.50 -14.80 13.87
CA ASP A 421 -24.29 -16.03 14.01
C ASP A 421 -23.99 -17.05 12.88
N LEU A 422 -23.77 -16.56 11.64
CA LEU A 422 -23.33 -17.40 10.52
C LEU A 422 -21.89 -17.92 10.72
N ILE A 423 -20.98 -17.09 11.21
CA ILE A 423 -19.57 -17.44 11.44
C ILE A 423 -19.44 -18.50 12.55
N ASP A 424 -20.27 -18.43 13.59
CA ASP A 424 -20.33 -19.44 14.66
C ASP A 424 -20.70 -20.84 14.12
N GLN A 425 -21.71 -20.93 13.25
CA GLN A 425 -22.04 -22.20 12.59
C GLN A 425 -20.92 -22.64 11.64
N VAL A 426 -20.27 -21.72 10.92
CA VAL A 426 -19.09 -22.04 10.10
C VAL A 426 -17.97 -22.63 10.97
N PHE A 427 -17.71 -22.10 12.17
CA PHE A 427 -16.75 -22.65 13.10
C PHE A 427 -17.15 -24.03 13.63
N THR A 428 -18.41 -24.22 13.98
CA THR A 428 -18.97 -25.50 14.42
C THR A 428 -18.84 -26.58 13.34
N ASP A 429 -19.09 -26.21 12.08
CA ASP A 429 -18.97 -27.10 10.92
C ASP A 429 -17.51 -27.33 10.47
N ASN A 430 -16.54 -26.53 10.97
CA ASN A 430 -15.14 -26.50 10.53
C ASN A 430 -14.14 -26.29 11.70
N PRO A 431 -14.12 -27.16 12.73
CA PRO A 431 -13.36 -26.92 13.96
C PRO A 431 -11.85 -26.81 13.77
N HIS A 432 -11.30 -27.27 12.65
CA HIS A 432 -9.85 -27.25 12.35
C HIS A 432 -9.50 -26.66 10.96
N SER A 433 -10.44 -26.00 10.27
CA SER A 433 -10.21 -25.45 8.92
C SER A 433 -10.60 -23.98 8.72
N VAL A 434 -11.25 -23.34 9.69
CA VAL A 434 -11.58 -21.90 9.67
C VAL A 434 -11.14 -21.21 10.98
N ARG A 435 -10.65 -19.97 10.89
CA ARG A 435 -10.38 -19.05 12.04
C ARG A 435 -10.76 -17.62 11.68
N LEU A 436 -10.92 -16.80 12.72
CA LEU A 436 -11.03 -15.35 12.61
C LEU A 436 -9.88 -14.68 13.38
N PHE A 437 -9.24 -13.69 12.76
CA PHE A 437 -8.16 -12.89 13.33
C PHE A 437 -8.65 -11.44 13.44
N SER A 438 -8.75 -10.89 14.67
CA SER A 438 -9.30 -9.55 14.92
C SER A 438 -8.31 -8.68 15.71
N PRO A 439 -8.20 -7.38 15.44
CA PRO A 439 -7.20 -6.54 16.12
C PRO A 439 -7.70 -5.99 17.48
N ASP A 440 -8.19 -6.88 18.37
CA ASP A 440 -8.91 -6.52 19.62
C ASP A 440 -10.20 -5.71 19.36
N GLU A 441 -11.05 -6.23 18.48
CA GLU A 441 -12.20 -5.49 17.95
C GLU A 441 -13.48 -6.32 17.78
N LEU A 442 -13.48 -7.64 17.98
CA LEU A 442 -14.60 -8.53 17.63
C LEU A 442 -15.94 -8.04 18.23
N GLU A 443 -15.96 -7.72 19.52
CA GLU A 443 -17.13 -7.24 20.26
C GLU A 443 -17.53 -5.81 19.89
N SER A 444 -16.53 -4.97 19.59
CA SER A 444 -16.77 -3.60 19.11
C SER A 444 -17.44 -3.62 17.74
N ASN A 445 -16.97 -4.51 16.87
CA ASN A 445 -17.49 -4.79 15.54
C ASN A 445 -18.82 -5.58 15.56
N LYS A 446 -19.32 -5.97 16.74
CA LYS A 446 -20.58 -6.71 16.96
C LYS A 446 -20.61 -8.11 16.36
N LEU A 447 -19.43 -8.73 16.24
CA LEU A 447 -19.23 -10.11 15.77
C LEU A 447 -19.15 -11.13 16.93
N GLY A 448 -19.40 -10.73 18.19
CA GLY A 448 -19.33 -11.61 19.36
C GLY A 448 -20.23 -12.86 19.31
N GLY A 449 -21.24 -12.90 18.43
CA GLY A 449 -22.00 -14.13 18.13
C GLY A 449 -21.12 -15.28 17.65
N ALA A 450 -19.98 -14.98 17.01
CA ALA A 450 -18.97 -15.94 16.56
C ALA A 450 -18.25 -16.70 17.71
N LEU A 451 -18.59 -16.41 18.98
CA LEU A 451 -18.07 -17.08 20.18
C LEU A 451 -19.12 -17.96 20.87
N ALA A 452 -20.31 -18.18 20.28
CA ALA A 452 -21.37 -18.94 20.95
C ALA A 452 -20.98 -20.41 21.22
N HIS A 453 -20.21 -21.03 20.31
CA HIS A 453 -19.70 -22.40 20.45
C HIS A 453 -18.16 -22.49 20.46
N THR A 454 -17.44 -21.37 20.63
CA THR A 454 -15.97 -21.36 20.64
C THR A 454 -15.37 -20.21 21.45
N GLY A 455 -14.14 -20.40 21.95
CA GLY A 455 -13.39 -19.38 22.68
C GLY A 455 -12.41 -18.55 21.83
N ARG A 456 -11.76 -17.59 22.51
CA ARG A 456 -10.53 -16.94 22.05
C ARG A 456 -9.33 -17.84 22.39
N ASN A 457 -8.41 -18.01 21.45
CA ASN A 457 -7.16 -18.74 21.69
C ASN A 457 -6.10 -17.78 22.24
N PHE A 458 -5.83 -17.84 23.56
CA PHE A 458 -4.79 -17.05 24.22
C PHE A 458 -4.15 -17.85 25.37
N GLN A 459 -2.92 -18.29 25.16
CA GLN A 459 -2.20 -19.26 26.00
C GLN A 459 -1.50 -18.66 27.23
N TRP A 460 -1.66 -17.36 27.46
CA TRP A 460 -1.07 -16.66 28.60
C TRP A 460 -2.10 -16.24 29.66
N ASP A 461 -3.38 -16.40 29.35
CA ASP A 461 -4.49 -16.29 30.28
C ASP A 461 -4.90 -17.67 30.82
N GLN A 462 -5.26 -17.73 32.10
CA GLN A 462 -5.60 -18.97 32.79
C GLN A 462 -6.97 -19.54 32.43
N PHE A 463 -7.86 -18.75 31.83
CA PHE A 463 -9.22 -19.17 31.46
C PHE A 463 -9.31 -19.66 30.00
N SER A 464 -8.35 -19.29 29.14
CA SER A 464 -8.33 -19.63 27.71
C SER A 464 -7.13 -20.49 27.27
N ASN A 465 -6.08 -20.63 28.08
CA ASN A 465 -4.97 -21.54 27.78
C ASN A 465 -5.41 -23.01 27.64
N ASN A 466 -4.94 -23.67 26.57
CA ASN A 466 -5.23 -25.07 26.23
C ASN A 466 -6.74 -25.38 26.13
N GLN A 467 -7.55 -24.40 25.75
CA GLN A 467 -8.98 -24.55 25.42
C GLN A 467 -9.23 -24.44 23.90
N GLY A 468 -8.18 -24.40 23.09
CA GLY A 468 -8.27 -24.15 21.65
C GLY A 468 -8.85 -22.77 21.34
N GLY A 469 -9.90 -22.74 20.51
CA GLY A 469 -10.62 -21.53 20.13
C GLY A 469 -10.38 -21.09 18.69
N ARG A 470 -11.44 -20.68 17.99
CA ARG A 470 -11.41 -20.31 16.55
C ARG A 470 -11.18 -18.81 16.32
N VAL A 471 -11.18 -17.99 17.38
CA VAL A 471 -10.87 -16.56 17.32
C VAL A 471 -9.50 -16.29 17.94
N ILE A 472 -8.68 -15.47 17.29
CA ILE A 472 -7.46 -14.88 17.86
C ILE A 472 -7.62 -13.37 17.84
N GLU A 473 -7.44 -12.73 19.00
CA GLU A 473 -7.44 -11.27 19.12
C GLU A 473 -6.08 -10.74 19.59
N VAL A 474 -5.49 -9.86 18.79
CA VAL A 474 -4.21 -9.20 19.08
C VAL A 474 -4.21 -7.81 18.47
N LEU A 475 -3.97 -6.75 19.25
CA LEU A 475 -3.98 -5.35 18.79
C LEU A 475 -2.76 -5.05 17.88
N SER A 476 -2.77 -5.64 16.70
CA SER A 476 -1.75 -5.57 15.65
C SER A 476 -2.32 -6.16 14.35
N GLU A 477 -2.73 -5.29 13.43
CA GLU A 477 -3.26 -5.69 12.12
C GLU A 477 -2.21 -6.50 11.35
N HIS A 478 -0.92 -6.16 11.49
CA HIS A 478 0.20 -6.90 10.90
C HIS A 478 0.26 -8.37 11.36
N MET A 479 -0.03 -8.65 12.64
CA MET A 479 -0.09 -10.03 13.12
C MET A 479 -1.34 -10.75 12.58
N CYS A 480 -2.50 -10.11 12.62
CA CYS A 480 -3.74 -10.66 12.06
C CYS A 480 -3.58 -11.01 10.57
N GLN A 481 -2.97 -10.12 9.78
CA GLN A 481 -2.68 -10.34 8.36
C GLN A 481 -1.63 -11.44 8.15
N GLY A 482 -0.55 -11.47 8.93
CA GLY A 482 0.48 -12.51 8.81
C GLY A 482 -0.07 -13.89 9.14
N PHE A 483 -0.82 -14.02 10.25
CA PHE A 483 -1.52 -15.25 10.59
C PHE A 483 -2.46 -15.68 9.47
N LEU A 484 -3.31 -14.77 8.98
CA LEU A 484 -4.23 -15.03 7.88
C LEU A 484 -3.53 -15.50 6.60
N GLN A 485 -2.41 -14.88 6.22
CA GLN A 485 -1.60 -15.28 5.06
C GLN A 485 -1.06 -16.70 5.21
N GLY A 486 -0.37 -17.01 6.31
CA GLY A 486 0.20 -18.34 6.54
C GLY A 486 -0.86 -19.44 6.59
N TYR A 487 -1.96 -19.16 7.28
CA TYR A 487 -3.12 -20.05 7.44
C TYR A 487 -3.84 -20.34 6.10
N THR A 488 -3.89 -19.33 5.22
CA THR A 488 -4.49 -19.44 3.88
C THR A 488 -3.57 -20.17 2.91
N LEU A 489 -2.27 -19.83 2.91
CA LEU A 489 -1.26 -20.44 2.03
C LEU A 489 -0.99 -21.91 2.39
N THR A 490 -1.24 -22.33 3.63
CA THR A 490 -1.21 -23.75 4.03
C THR A 490 -2.55 -24.48 3.87
N GLY A 491 -3.47 -23.92 3.09
CA GLY A 491 -4.60 -24.65 2.48
C GLY A 491 -5.95 -24.45 3.13
N ARG A 492 -6.11 -23.47 4.03
CA ARG A 492 -7.34 -23.29 4.79
C ARG A 492 -7.89 -21.87 4.65
N MET A 493 -8.90 -21.50 5.45
CA MET A 493 -9.61 -20.23 5.32
C MET A 493 -9.54 -19.38 6.58
N GLY A 494 -9.24 -18.09 6.44
CA GLY A 494 -9.40 -17.12 7.52
C GLY A 494 -10.36 -15.97 7.16
N ILE A 495 -10.81 -15.31 8.22
CA ILE A 495 -11.66 -14.10 8.19
C ILE A 495 -10.95 -13.03 9.02
N PHE A 496 -10.91 -11.79 8.53
CA PHE A 496 -10.27 -10.67 9.24
C PHE A 496 -11.21 -9.45 9.24
N PRO A 497 -12.01 -9.27 10.32
CA PRO A 497 -12.75 -8.05 10.55
C PRO A 497 -11.84 -6.96 11.15
N SER A 498 -12.04 -5.71 10.73
CA SER A 498 -11.37 -4.56 11.32
C SER A 498 -12.20 -3.28 11.18
N TYR A 499 -11.88 -2.26 11.98
CA TYR A 499 -12.24 -0.88 11.72
C TYR A 499 -11.69 -0.44 10.36
N GLU A 500 -12.58 0.08 9.51
CA GLU A 500 -12.27 0.60 8.17
C GLU A 500 -11.02 1.48 8.11
N SER A 501 -10.86 2.41 9.07
CA SER A 501 -9.74 3.35 9.10
C SER A 501 -8.38 2.70 9.32
N PHE A 502 -8.33 1.50 9.90
CA PHE A 502 -7.11 0.85 10.39
C PHE A 502 -6.71 -0.36 9.56
N LEU A 503 -7.63 -1.00 8.83
CA LEU A 503 -7.27 -2.07 7.90
C LEU A 503 -6.27 -1.60 6.82
N GLY A 504 -6.25 -0.30 6.50
CA GLY A 504 -5.23 0.34 5.67
C GLY A 504 -3.78 0.16 6.14
N ILE A 505 -3.54 -0.18 7.42
CA ILE A 505 -2.21 -0.47 7.98
C ILE A 505 -1.54 -1.64 7.24
N ILE A 506 -2.30 -2.65 6.82
CA ILE A 506 -1.77 -3.85 6.15
C ILE A 506 -1.80 -3.78 4.61
N HIS A 507 -2.02 -2.61 4.03
CA HIS A 507 -2.10 -2.40 2.59
C HIS A 507 -0.92 -3.02 1.83
N THR A 508 0.32 -2.80 2.26
CA THR A 508 1.48 -3.36 1.56
C THR A 508 1.53 -4.88 1.68
N MET A 509 1.29 -5.45 2.86
CA MET A 509 1.19 -6.90 3.07
C MET A 509 0.12 -7.56 2.17
N MET A 510 -1.05 -6.94 2.02
CA MET A 510 -2.10 -7.39 1.09
C MET A 510 -1.59 -7.37 -0.36
N VAL A 511 -0.91 -6.30 -0.78
CA VAL A 511 -0.31 -6.17 -2.11
C VAL A 511 0.74 -7.26 -2.36
N GLN A 512 1.59 -7.58 -1.38
CA GLN A 512 2.58 -8.66 -1.54
C GLN A 512 1.91 -10.03 -1.64
N PHE A 513 0.86 -10.32 -0.85
CA PHE A 513 0.07 -11.54 -1.01
C PHE A 513 -0.62 -11.61 -2.38
N SER A 514 -1.14 -10.50 -2.90
CA SER A 514 -1.73 -10.44 -4.24
C SER A 514 -0.71 -10.77 -5.34
N LYS A 515 0.53 -10.27 -5.22
CA LYS A 515 1.63 -10.62 -6.15
C LYS A 515 2.01 -12.09 -6.03
N PHE A 516 2.22 -12.60 -4.82
CA PHE A 516 2.60 -13.98 -4.57
C PHE A 516 1.55 -14.96 -5.14
N THR A 517 0.28 -14.74 -4.86
CA THR A 517 -0.82 -15.56 -5.37
C THR A 517 -1.00 -15.44 -6.89
N LYS A 518 -0.84 -14.25 -7.46
CA LYS A 518 -0.79 -14.05 -8.93
C LYS A 518 0.31 -14.89 -9.56
N MET A 519 1.53 -14.88 -9.00
CA MET A 519 2.66 -15.65 -9.54
C MET A 519 2.46 -17.16 -9.34
N GLY A 520 1.92 -17.58 -8.20
CA GLY A 520 1.58 -18.99 -7.96
C GLY A 520 0.61 -19.55 -9.00
N ARG A 521 -0.40 -18.76 -9.38
CA ARG A 521 -1.38 -19.10 -10.44
C ARG A 521 -0.81 -19.13 -11.86
N GLU A 522 0.37 -18.57 -12.09
CA GLU A 522 1.08 -18.66 -13.37
C GLU A 522 2.00 -19.89 -13.44
N THR A 523 2.24 -20.58 -12.30
CA THR A 523 2.87 -21.90 -12.30
C THR A 523 1.88 -22.99 -12.75
N SER A 524 2.40 -24.08 -13.30
CA SER A 524 1.60 -25.26 -13.69
C SER A 524 1.29 -26.21 -12.52
N TRP A 525 1.92 -26.03 -11.36
CA TRP A 525 1.97 -27.03 -10.29
C TRP A 525 1.36 -26.57 -8.96
N ARG A 526 1.32 -25.27 -8.65
CA ARG A 526 0.56 -24.78 -7.48
C ARG A 526 -0.93 -24.85 -7.76
N ARG A 527 -1.67 -25.34 -6.76
CA ARG A 527 -3.15 -25.38 -6.78
C ARG A 527 -3.72 -24.08 -6.23
N ASP A 528 -5.02 -23.89 -6.49
CA ASP A 528 -5.81 -22.83 -5.87
C ASP A 528 -5.70 -22.86 -4.34
N ILE A 529 -5.77 -21.70 -3.72
CA ILE A 529 -5.93 -21.51 -2.28
C ILE A 529 -7.28 -20.84 -1.98
N ALA A 530 -7.67 -20.83 -0.70
CA ALA A 530 -8.84 -20.06 -0.27
C ALA A 530 -8.61 -18.56 -0.52
N SER A 531 -9.69 -17.82 -0.73
CA SER A 531 -9.61 -16.35 -0.72
C SER A 531 -9.32 -15.81 0.68
N ILE A 532 -8.63 -14.68 0.74
CA ILE A 532 -8.56 -13.84 1.94
C ILE A 532 -9.84 -13.00 2.02
N ASN A 533 -10.44 -12.95 3.20
CA ASN A 533 -11.74 -12.31 3.43
C ASN A 533 -11.64 -11.22 4.50
N TYR A 534 -11.67 -9.97 4.05
CA TYR A 534 -11.70 -8.78 4.90
C TYR A 534 -13.14 -8.33 5.14
N ILE A 535 -13.45 -7.97 6.39
CA ILE A 535 -14.71 -7.31 6.76
C ILE A 535 -14.37 -5.93 7.33
N GLU A 536 -14.74 -4.88 6.61
CA GLU A 536 -14.69 -3.52 7.14
C GLU A 536 -16.03 -3.18 7.79
N THR A 537 -15.96 -2.81 9.06
CA THR A 537 -17.07 -2.22 9.78
C THR A 537 -16.56 -1.10 10.68
N SER A 538 -17.41 -0.56 11.55
CA SER A 538 -17.08 0.67 12.30
C SER A 538 -16.65 1.77 11.32
N THR A 539 -17.41 1.93 10.25
CA THR A 539 -17.11 2.79 9.10
C THR A 539 -17.17 4.27 9.46
N TRP A 540 -16.57 5.13 8.63
CA TRP A 540 -16.57 6.59 8.82
C TRP A 540 -17.96 7.19 9.05
N THR A 541 -18.99 6.54 8.47
CA THR A 541 -20.41 6.89 8.61
C THR A 541 -20.92 6.78 10.05
N ARG A 542 -20.35 5.87 10.86
CA ARG A 542 -20.81 5.45 12.21
C ARG A 542 -19.64 5.25 13.19
N GLN A 543 -18.82 6.29 13.35
CA GLN A 543 -17.71 6.36 14.32
C GLN A 543 -17.98 7.40 15.42
N GLU A 544 -19.15 7.30 16.06
CA GLU A 544 -19.69 8.33 16.97
C GLU A 544 -18.82 8.61 18.19
N HIS A 545 -18.10 7.60 18.71
CA HIS A 545 -17.24 7.74 19.90
C HIS A 545 -15.82 8.25 19.59
N ASN A 546 -15.34 8.08 18.35
CA ASN A 546 -13.92 8.20 18.02
C ASN A 546 -13.61 9.41 17.13
N GLY A 547 -14.52 9.78 16.24
CA GLY A 547 -14.37 10.94 15.37
C GLY A 547 -13.30 10.78 14.28
N PHE A 548 -12.66 11.91 13.91
CA PHE A 548 -12.01 12.07 12.60
C PHE A 548 -10.82 11.14 12.33
N SER A 549 -10.09 10.68 13.34
CA SER A 549 -8.98 9.73 13.15
C SER A 549 -9.44 8.34 12.70
N HIS A 550 -10.73 8.02 12.86
CA HIS A 550 -11.33 6.76 12.48
C HIS A 550 -12.19 6.87 11.20
N GLN A 551 -12.00 7.93 10.39
CA GLN A 551 -12.83 8.24 9.22
C GLN A 551 -11.98 8.21 7.95
N ASN A 552 -11.74 7.02 7.41
CA ASN A 552 -10.89 6.81 6.22
C ASN A 552 -11.24 5.51 5.45
N PRO A 553 -12.07 5.55 4.40
CA PRO A 553 -12.40 4.39 3.56
C PRO A 553 -11.36 4.04 2.48
N SER A 554 -10.09 4.48 2.61
CA SER A 554 -9.09 4.37 1.53
C SER A 554 -8.64 2.94 1.19
N PHE A 555 -8.97 1.94 2.02
CA PHE A 555 -8.63 0.56 1.71
C PHE A 555 -9.40 0.03 0.49
N ILE A 556 -10.58 0.62 0.17
CA ILE A 556 -11.27 0.38 -1.10
C ILE A 556 -10.36 0.74 -2.28
N SER A 557 -9.73 1.94 -2.28
CA SER A 557 -8.70 2.31 -3.26
C SER A 557 -7.55 1.30 -3.31
N ALA A 558 -7.08 0.79 -2.16
CA ALA A 558 -5.99 -0.20 -2.12
C ALA A 558 -6.37 -1.50 -2.85
N VAL A 559 -7.56 -2.04 -2.57
CA VAL A 559 -8.07 -3.27 -3.21
C VAL A 559 -8.36 -3.06 -4.70
N LEU A 560 -8.90 -1.90 -5.09
CA LEU A 560 -9.16 -1.53 -6.49
C LEU A 560 -7.91 -1.45 -7.38
N ASN A 561 -6.73 -1.18 -6.81
CA ASN A 561 -5.47 -1.11 -7.54
C ASN A 561 -4.80 -2.48 -7.78
N LEU A 562 -5.38 -3.57 -7.24
CA LEU A 562 -4.90 -4.92 -7.48
C LEU A 562 -5.30 -5.43 -8.88
N LYS A 563 -4.84 -6.63 -9.25
CA LYS A 563 -5.23 -7.25 -10.52
C LYS A 563 -6.74 -7.55 -10.55
N PRO A 564 -7.47 -7.18 -11.63
CA PRO A 564 -8.93 -7.39 -11.70
C PRO A 564 -9.39 -8.85 -11.56
N ASN A 565 -8.55 -9.83 -11.90
CA ASN A 565 -8.85 -11.25 -11.71
C ASN A 565 -8.53 -11.80 -10.30
N ALA A 566 -8.21 -10.93 -9.34
CA ALA A 566 -7.76 -11.28 -7.99
C ALA A 566 -8.41 -10.46 -6.86
N ALA A 567 -9.18 -9.40 -7.13
CA ALA A 567 -9.72 -8.50 -6.11
C ALA A 567 -11.22 -8.26 -6.27
N ARG A 568 -11.96 -8.16 -5.17
CA ARG A 568 -13.41 -7.92 -5.13
C ARG A 568 -13.74 -6.94 -4.00
N VAL A 569 -14.63 -5.98 -4.26
CA VAL A 569 -15.13 -5.04 -3.24
C VAL A 569 -16.65 -5.06 -3.26
N TYR A 570 -17.23 -5.40 -2.11
CA TYR A 570 -18.66 -5.47 -1.89
C TYR A 570 -19.09 -4.48 -0.81
N LEU A 571 -20.19 -3.75 -1.04
CA LEU A 571 -20.78 -2.81 -0.09
C LEU A 571 -22.28 -3.10 0.16
N PRO A 572 -22.63 -4.23 0.81
CA PRO A 572 -24.02 -4.65 0.98
C PRO A 572 -24.87 -3.61 1.76
N PRO A 573 -26.09 -3.27 1.29
CA PRO A 573 -26.92 -2.24 1.90
C PRO A 573 -27.71 -2.70 3.13
N ASP A 574 -27.80 -4.01 3.41
CA ASP A 574 -28.49 -4.57 4.57
C ASP A 574 -27.94 -5.94 5.01
N ALA A 575 -28.49 -6.47 6.12
CA ALA A 575 -28.04 -7.72 6.73
C ALA A 575 -28.22 -8.95 5.82
N ASN A 576 -29.33 -9.07 5.08
CA ASN A 576 -29.57 -10.22 4.19
C ASN A 576 -28.62 -10.22 3.00
N THR A 577 -28.36 -9.03 2.43
CA THR A 577 -27.39 -8.87 1.35
C THR A 577 -25.98 -9.17 1.87
N PHE A 578 -25.64 -8.73 3.08
CA PHE A 578 -24.34 -9.02 3.70
C PHE A 578 -24.13 -10.53 3.96
N LEU A 579 -25.13 -11.24 4.48
CA LEU A 579 -25.08 -12.71 4.67
C LEU A 579 -24.87 -13.45 3.35
N SER A 580 -25.60 -13.07 2.29
CA SER A 580 -25.45 -13.63 0.95
C SER A 580 -24.03 -13.41 0.42
N THR A 581 -23.49 -12.19 0.55
CA THR A 581 -22.13 -11.82 0.16
C THR A 581 -21.07 -12.59 0.94
N LEU A 582 -21.18 -12.67 2.28
CA LEU A 582 -20.23 -13.40 3.11
C LEU A 582 -20.17 -14.88 2.72
N ASN A 583 -21.32 -15.55 2.58
CA ASN A 583 -21.37 -16.94 2.12
C ASN A 583 -20.86 -17.13 0.68
N HIS A 584 -20.88 -16.11 -0.17
CA HIS A 584 -20.21 -16.14 -1.48
C HIS A 584 -18.68 -16.03 -1.34
N CYS A 585 -18.20 -15.05 -0.57
CA CYS A 585 -16.78 -14.83 -0.33
C CYS A 585 -16.09 -16.07 0.29
N LEU A 586 -16.73 -16.71 1.28
CA LEU A 586 -16.24 -17.95 1.90
C LEU A 586 -16.22 -19.17 0.94
N LYS A 587 -16.88 -19.10 -0.24
CA LYS A 587 -16.78 -20.14 -1.28
C LYS A 587 -15.71 -19.86 -2.33
N SER A 588 -15.20 -18.64 -2.37
CA SER A 588 -14.28 -18.19 -3.41
C SER A 588 -12.84 -18.67 -3.18
N LYS A 589 -12.05 -18.66 -4.26
CA LYS A 589 -10.65 -19.07 -4.27
C LYS A 589 -9.79 -18.01 -4.92
N ASN A 590 -8.56 -17.86 -4.43
CA ASN A 590 -7.55 -16.94 -4.94
C ASN A 590 -7.97 -15.47 -5.09
N TYR A 591 -9.02 -15.02 -4.38
CA TYR A 591 -9.41 -13.62 -4.35
C TYR A 591 -8.97 -12.95 -3.04
N ILE A 592 -8.88 -11.63 -3.12
CA ILE A 592 -8.90 -10.72 -1.99
C ILE A 592 -10.29 -10.10 -1.98
N ASN A 593 -11.13 -10.53 -1.04
CA ASN A 593 -12.49 -10.05 -0.88
C ASN A 593 -12.53 -8.98 0.20
N LEU A 594 -13.02 -7.78 -0.13
CA LEU A 594 -13.36 -6.74 0.81
C LEU A 594 -14.87 -6.62 0.92
N MET A 595 -15.40 -6.70 2.14
CA MET A 595 -16.83 -6.57 2.44
C MET A 595 -17.04 -5.43 3.45
N VAL A 596 -17.64 -4.34 3.01
CA VAL A 596 -17.92 -3.16 3.85
C VAL A 596 -19.36 -3.21 4.34
N GLY A 597 -19.60 -3.19 5.65
CA GLY A 597 -20.95 -3.28 6.21
C GLY A 597 -21.12 -2.65 7.58
N SER A 598 -22.32 -2.14 7.89
CA SER A 598 -22.58 -1.49 9.18
C SER A 598 -22.74 -2.47 10.34
N LYS A 599 -22.11 -2.14 11.47
CA LYS A 599 -22.33 -2.80 12.77
C LYS A 599 -23.56 -2.31 13.52
N GLN A 600 -24.11 -1.17 13.12
CA GLN A 600 -25.26 -0.56 13.78
C GLN A 600 -26.56 -1.20 13.26
N PRO A 601 -27.64 -1.25 14.06
CA PRO A 601 -28.95 -1.64 13.55
C PRO A 601 -29.37 -0.70 12.40
N THR A 602 -29.68 -1.29 11.25
CA THR A 602 -30.12 -0.60 10.04
C THR A 602 -31.29 -1.34 9.39
N PRO A 603 -32.09 -0.71 8.52
CA PRO A 603 -33.27 -1.35 7.95
C PRO A 603 -32.92 -2.53 7.04
N VAL A 604 -33.66 -3.63 7.16
CA VAL A 604 -33.57 -4.76 6.21
C VAL A 604 -34.52 -4.49 5.04
N PHE A 605 -33.97 -4.21 3.85
CA PHE A 605 -34.74 -3.80 2.67
C PHE A 605 -35.15 -4.97 1.78
N LEU A 606 -34.31 -5.99 1.69
CA LEU A 606 -34.50 -7.14 0.81
C LEU A 606 -34.83 -8.40 1.60
N SER A 607 -35.78 -9.20 1.10
CA SER A 607 -35.98 -10.58 1.54
C SER A 607 -34.79 -11.45 1.10
N PRO A 608 -34.65 -12.69 1.61
CA PRO A 608 -33.51 -13.54 1.25
C PRO A 608 -33.42 -13.84 -0.27
N ASP A 609 -34.55 -13.98 -0.96
CA ASP A 609 -34.61 -14.23 -2.40
C ASP A 609 -34.28 -12.98 -3.24
N GLU A 610 -34.74 -11.82 -2.77
CA GLU A 610 -34.38 -10.51 -3.36
C GLU A 610 -32.89 -10.24 -3.17
N ALA A 611 -32.34 -10.51 -1.99
CA ALA A 611 -30.93 -10.32 -1.65
C ALA A 611 -30.01 -11.26 -2.46
N GLU A 612 -30.34 -12.55 -2.60
CA GLU A 612 -29.56 -13.46 -3.44
C GLU A 612 -29.55 -13.02 -4.91
N SER A 613 -30.71 -12.62 -5.42
CA SER A 613 -30.86 -12.17 -6.81
C SER A 613 -30.13 -10.84 -7.05
N HIS A 614 -30.14 -9.94 -6.08
CA HIS A 614 -29.41 -8.68 -6.10
C HIS A 614 -27.89 -8.90 -6.05
N CYS A 615 -27.38 -9.70 -5.10
CA CYS A 615 -25.96 -10.08 -5.01
C CYS A 615 -25.45 -10.71 -6.30
N ARG A 616 -26.22 -11.63 -6.89
CA ARG A 616 -25.85 -12.32 -8.15
C ARG A 616 -25.78 -11.37 -9.35
N ALA A 617 -26.56 -10.30 -9.36
CA ALA A 617 -26.50 -9.25 -10.39
C ALA A 617 -25.48 -8.14 -10.07
N GLY A 618 -24.91 -8.12 -8.85
CA GLY A 618 -24.06 -7.06 -8.33
C GLY A 618 -24.80 -5.74 -8.02
N GLY A 619 -25.92 -5.45 -8.67
CA GLY A 619 -26.78 -4.28 -8.44
C GLY A 619 -28.17 -4.46 -9.04
N SER A 620 -29.16 -3.69 -8.59
CA SER A 620 -30.52 -3.76 -9.14
C SER A 620 -31.37 -2.51 -8.90
N VAL A 621 -32.42 -2.34 -9.72
CA VAL A 621 -33.46 -1.31 -9.52
C VAL A 621 -34.36 -1.70 -8.34
N TRP A 622 -34.47 -0.83 -7.35
CA TRP A 622 -35.29 -1.02 -6.16
C TRP A 622 -36.68 -0.42 -6.38
N LYS A 623 -37.59 -1.25 -6.94
CA LYS A 623 -38.95 -0.86 -7.31
C LYS A 623 -39.75 -0.20 -6.18
N PHE A 624 -39.59 -0.65 -4.94
CA PHE A 624 -40.32 -0.10 -3.79
C PHE A 624 -39.94 1.35 -3.45
N ALA A 625 -38.75 1.79 -3.84
CA ALA A 625 -38.23 3.14 -3.63
C ALA A 625 -38.31 4.02 -4.90
N SER A 626 -38.73 3.46 -6.04
CA SER A 626 -38.80 4.15 -7.33
C SER A 626 -40.22 4.68 -7.60
N THR A 627 -40.33 5.77 -8.36
CA THR A 627 -41.60 6.37 -8.83
C THR A 627 -41.73 6.35 -10.36
N ASP A 628 -40.79 5.73 -11.07
CA ASP A 628 -40.81 5.61 -12.54
C ASP A 628 -41.80 4.55 -13.06
N GLU A 629 -42.30 3.66 -12.21
CA GLU A 629 -43.16 2.52 -12.56
C GLU A 629 -42.57 1.62 -13.68
N GLY A 630 -41.24 1.59 -13.79
CA GLY A 630 -40.53 0.90 -14.89
C GLY A 630 -40.53 1.65 -16.24
N ARG A 631 -41.04 2.88 -16.29
CA ARG A 631 -40.91 3.79 -17.44
C ARG A 631 -39.54 4.49 -17.42
N ASP A 632 -39.26 5.30 -18.43
CA ASP A 632 -38.04 6.11 -18.51
C ASP A 632 -38.04 7.22 -17.43
N PRO A 633 -37.11 7.21 -16.45
CA PRO A 633 -37.12 8.10 -15.29
C PRO A 633 -36.56 9.50 -15.61
N ASP A 634 -36.97 10.52 -14.86
CA ASP A 634 -36.38 11.87 -14.99
C ASP A 634 -34.97 11.95 -14.41
N VAL A 635 -34.66 11.11 -13.41
CA VAL A 635 -33.34 10.98 -12.79
C VAL A 635 -33.16 9.60 -12.14
N VAL A 636 -31.93 9.08 -12.16
CA VAL A 636 -31.54 7.87 -11.44
C VAL A 636 -30.75 8.25 -10.18
N LEU A 637 -31.15 7.73 -9.03
CA LEU A 637 -30.41 7.82 -7.77
C LEU A 637 -29.79 6.46 -7.45
N VAL A 638 -28.49 6.45 -7.13
CA VAL A 638 -27.75 5.21 -6.84
C VAL A 638 -27.19 5.27 -5.43
N GLY A 639 -27.54 4.30 -4.59
CA GLY A 639 -26.92 4.09 -3.27
C GLY A 639 -25.86 3.00 -3.31
N ILE A 640 -24.70 3.24 -2.70
CA ILE A 640 -23.61 2.25 -2.57
C ILE A 640 -23.06 2.33 -1.13
N GLY A 641 -23.13 1.23 -0.38
CA GLY A 641 -22.91 1.21 1.08
C GLY A 641 -24.18 1.40 1.90
N THR A 642 -24.16 0.93 3.14
CA THR A 642 -25.34 0.80 4.02
C THR A 642 -26.02 2.15 4.30
N GLU A 643 -25.34 3.08 5.00
CA GLU A 643 -25.93 4.40 5.33
C GLU A 643 -26.21 5.26 4.08
N LEU A 644 -25.38 5.16 3.05
CA LEU A 644 -25.52 5.94 1.82
C LEU A 644 -26.76 5.53 1.01
N THR A 645 -27.09 4.23 1.03
CA THR A 645 -28.32 3.69 0.44
C THR A 645 -29.56 4.08 1.23
N PHE A 646 -29.47 4.11 2.56
CA PHE A 646 -30.54 4.62 3.41
C PHE A 646 -30.86 6.09 3.11
N GLU A 647 -29.85 6.96 2.98
CA GLU A 647 -30.07 8.37 2.63
C GLU A 647 -30.64 8.55 1.21
N VAL A 648 -30.30 7.68 0.25
CA VAL A 648 -30.94 7.66 -1.09
C VAL A 648 -32.42 7.29 -1.02
N ILE A 649 -32.80 6.29 -0.22
CA ILE A 649 -34.21 5.89 -0.04
C ILE A 649 -35.00 7.01 0.64
N GLN A 650 -34.44 7.62 1.68
CA GLN A 650 -35.09 8.73 2.38
C GLN A 650 -35.22 9.97 1.47
N ALA A 651 -34.27 10.21 0.56
CA ALA A 651 -34.39 11.23 -0.48
C ALA A 651 -35.52 10.92 -1.47
N ALA A 652 -35.61 9.68 -1.96
CA ALA A 652 -36.70 9.26 -2.85
C ALA A 652 -38.08 9.37 -2.18
N ALA A 653 -38.19 9.01 -0.90
CA ALA A 653 -39.41 9.17 -0.11
C ALA A 653 -39.79 10.64 0.13
N LEU A 654 -38.81 11.53 0.30
CA LEU A 654 -39.00 12.98 0.41
C LEU A 654 -39.51 13.57 -0.92
N LEU A 655 -38.83 13.23 -2.02
CA LEU A 655 -39.19 13.67 -3.38
C LEU A 655 -40.60 13.21 -3.77
N ARG A 656 -40.95 11.94 -3.50
CA ARG A 656 -42.30 11.40 -3.78
C ARG A 656 -43.43 12.19 -3.10
N LYS A 657 -43.17 12.83 -1.95
CA LYS A 657 -44.15 13.64 -1.21
C LYS A 657 -44.18 15.10 -1.69
N ARG A 658 -43.03 15.69 -2.05
CA ARG A 658 -42.89 17.14 -2.33
C ARG A 658 -42.87 17.50 -3.81
N VAL A 659 -42.41 16.58 -4.65
CA VAL A 659 -42.23 16.74 -6.08
C VAL A 659 -42.80 15.49 -6.78
N PRO A 660 -44.09 15.18 -6.61
CA PRO A 660 -44.72 13.98 -7.18
C PRO A 660 -44.64 13.91 -8.72
N GLU A 661 -44.42 15.06 -9.39
CA GLU A 661 -44.16 15.14 -10.83
C GLU A 661 -42.78 14.60 -11.25
N LEU A 662 -41.83 14.40 -10.32
CA LEU A 662 -40.49 13.90 -10.61
C LEU A 662 -40.45 12.36 -10.59
N ARG A 663 -40.17 11.74 -11.73
CA ARG A 663 -40.01 10.29 -11.84
C ARG A 663 -38.59 9.88 -11.46
N VAL A 664 -38.45 9.23 -10.31
CA VAL A 664 -37.17 8.81 -9.74
C VAL A 664 -37.01 7.30 -9.90
N ARG A 665 -35.88 6.85 -10.45
CA ARG A 665 -35.44 5.46 -10.35
C ARG A 665 -34.41 5.33 -9.24
N VAL A 666 -34.59 4.39 -8.33
CA VAL A 666 -33.59 4.05 -7.30
C VAL A 666 -32.87 2.77 -7.69
N VAL A 667 -31.55 2.82 -7.70
CA VAL A 667 -30.66 1.67 -7.89
C VAL A 667 -29.82 1.51 -6.64
N ASN A 668 -29.54 0.27 -6.24
CA ASN A 668 -28.44 -0.03 -5.32
C ASN A 668 -27.38 -0.87 -6.05
N VAL A 669 -26.12 -0.70 -5.67
CA VAL A 669 -24.98 -1.51 -6.11
C VAL A 669 -24.32 -2.10 -4.87
N THR A 670 -24.18 -3.43 -4.85
CA THR A 670 -23.44 -4.20 -3.85
C THR A 670 -22.04 -4.54 -4.36
N ASP A 671 -21.90 -5.11 -5.56
CA ASP A 671 -20.58 -5.38 -6.16
C ASP A 671 -20.11 -4.14 -6.92
N LEU A 672 -19.09 -3.47 -6.37
CA LEU A 672 -18.56 -2.23 -6.94
C LEU A 672 -17.90 -2.45 -8.31
N MET A 673 -17.47 -3.68 -8.61
CA MET A 673 -16.72 -4.00 -9.82
C MET A 673 -17.58 -3.97 -11.10
N ILE A 674 -18.92 -4.02 -10.96
CA ILE A 674 -19.84 -4.02 -12.11
C ILE A 674 -19.82 -2.69 -12.88
N LEU A 675 -19.39 -1.61 -12.22
CA LEU A 675 -19.38 -0.25 -12.75
C LEU A 675 -18.22 0.01 -13.73
N GLY A 676 -17.11 -0.72 -13.58
CA GLY A 676 -15.94 -0.66 -14.46
C GLY A 676 -16.32 -0.82 -15.92
N GLY A 677 -15.59 -0.21 -16.86
CA GLY A 677 -15.81 -0.44 -18.29
C GLY A 677 -15.75 -1.94 -18.66
N GLU A 678 -16.47 -2.36 -19.70
CA GLU A 678 -16.72 -3.77 -20.03
C GLU A 678 -15.47 -4.68 -20.05
N THR A 679 -14.31 -4.14 -20.45
CA THR A 679 -13.03 -4.88 -20.50
C THR A 679 -12.12 -4.69 -19.29
N SER A 680 -12.49 -3.87 -18.30
CA SER A 680 -11.62 -3.52 -17.16
C SER A 680 -11.63 -4.55 -16.03
N HIS A 681 -12.71 -5.30 -15.86
CA HIS A 681 -12.85 -6.29 -14.77
C HIS A 681 -13.77 -7.46 -15.17
N PRO A 682 -13.52 -8.73 -14.75
CA PRO A 682 -14.35 -9.88 -15.13
C PRO A 682 -15.83 -9.84 -14.69
N HIS A 683 -16.22 -8.92 -13.81
CA HIS A 683 -17.60 -8.68 -13.37
C HIS A 683 -18.21 -7.39 -13.98
N ALA A 684 -17.45 -6.64 -14.79
CA ALA A 684 -17.94 -5.41 -15.40
C ALA A 684 -19.16 -5.70 -16.28
N LEU A 685 -20.21 -4.88 -16.19
CA LEU A 685 -21.35 -4.99 -17.09
C LEU A 685 -20.92 -4.63 -18.52
N SER A 686 -21.58 -5.22 -19.52
CA SER A 686 -21.54 -4.63 -20.86
C SER A 686 -22.15 -3.22 -20.83
N ASP A 687 -21.80 -2.37 -21.80
CA ASP A 687 -22.40 -1.02 -21.88
C ASP A 687 -23.93 -1.08 -22.00
N GLU A 688 -24.48 -2.09 -22.69
CA GLU A 688 -25.93 -2.32 -22.77
C GLU A 688 -26.55 -2.69 -21.41
N ALA A 689 -25.91 -3.57 -20.63
CA ALA A 689 -26.40 -3.95 -19.31
C ALA A 689 -26.26 -2.81 -18.29
N PHE A 690 -25.21 -1.99 -18.41
CA PHE A 690 -25.05 -0.76 -17.64
C PHE A 690 -26.19 0.23 -17.97
N ASP A 691 -26.45 0.47 -19.25
CA ASP A 691 -27.53 1.37 -19.69
C ASP A 691 -28.94 0.82 -19.40
N ALA A 692 -29.14 -0.49 -19.33
CA ALA A 692 -30.40 -1.07 -18.86
C ALA A 692 -30.67 -0.75 -17.37
N LEU A 693 -29.62 -0.79 -16.54
CA LEU A 693 -29.70 -0.50 -15.10
C LEU A 693 -29.79 1.02 -14.82
N PHE A 694 -28.90 1.81 -15.40
CA PHE A 694 -28.72 3.24 -15.12
C PHE A 694 -29.34 4.19 -16.17
N THR A 695 -30.08 3.65 -17.15
CA THR A 695 -30.53 4.31 -18.40
C THR A 695 -29.37 4.69 -19.32
N ALA A 696 -29.66 4.92 -20.61
CA ALA A 696 -28.65 5.36 -21.59
C ALA A 696 -28.41 6.88 -21.65
N LYS A 697 -29.33 7.71 -21.15
CA LYS A 697 -29.31 9.17 -21.38
C LYS A 697 -29.67 10.01 -20.16
N GLN A 698 -30.30 9.42 -19.14
CA GLN A 698 -30.82 10.22 -18.04
C GLN A 698 -29.71 10.58 -17.05
N PRO A 699 -29.84 11.70 -16.32
CA PRO A 699 -28.93 12.06 -15.26
C PRO A 699 -28.87 10.97 -14.18
N ILE A 700 -27.67 10.66 -13.72
CA ILE A 700 -27.42 9.68 -12.66
C ILE A 700 -26.74 10.42 -11.50
N HIS A 701 -27.22 10.21 -10.29
CA HIS A 701 -26.57 10.69 -9.07
C HIS A 701 -26.19 9.51 -8.19
N PHE A 702 -24.89 9.29 -8.03
CA PHE A 702 -24.35 8.29 -7.12
C PHE A 702 -24.10 8.91 -5.74
N ASN A 703 -24.56 8.22 -4.69
CA ASN A 703 -24.22 8.47 -3.30
C ASN A 703 -23.35 7.30 -2.82
N TYR A 704 -22.04 7.56 -2.67
CA TYR A 704 -21.02 6.52 -2.56
C TYR A 704 -20.28 6.55 -1.22
N HIS A 705 -19.93 5.38 -0.72
CA HIS A 705 -19.28 5.20 0.57
C HIS A 705 -17.81 5.66 0.60
N GLY A 706 -17.02 5.32 -0.41
CA GLY A 706 -15.58 5.59 -0.46
C GLY A 706 -15.23 7.00 -0.96
N TYR A 707 -14.10 7.12 -1.66
CA TYR A 707 -13.63 8.40 -2.22
C TYR A 707 -14.08 8.64 -3.66
N GLU A 708 -14.36 9.91 -3.99
CA GLU A 708 -14.77 10.34 -5.34
C GLU A 708 -13.82 9.91 -6.47
N THR A 709 -12.52 9.77 -6.18
CA THR A 709 -11.51 9.32 -7.15
C THR A 709 -11.70 7.88 -7.61
N GLU A 710 -12.21 7.00 -6.75
CA GLU A 710 -12.44 5.58 -7.05
C GLU A 710 -13.55 5.43 -8.08
N MET A 711 -14.70 6.05 -7.82
CA MET A 711 -15.85 6.06 -8.72
C MET A 711 -15.53 6.71 -10.07
N LYS A 712 -14.75 7.79 -10.08
CA LYS A 712 -14.28 8.40 -11.34
C LYS A 712 -13.33 7.50 -12.12
N GLY A 713 -12.52 6.69 -11.44
CA GLY A 713 -11.65 5.70 -12.07
C GLY A 713 -12.43 4.54 -12.67
N LEU A 714 -13.38 3.97 -11.91
CA LEU A 714 -14.25 2.87 -12.36
C LEU A 714 -15.11 3.26 -13.56
N LEU A 715 -15.76 4.42 -13.48
CA LEU A 715 -16.67 4.89 -14.53
C LEU A 715 -15.93 5.48 -15.75
N PHE A 716 -14.59 5.56 -15.73
CA PHE A 716 -13.82 6.04 -16.87
C PHE A 716 -13.94 5.08 -18.06
N GLY A 717 -14.30 5.62 -19.21
CA GLY A 717 -14.55 4.86 -20.44
C GLY A 717 -16.00 4.45 -20.67
N ARG A 718 -16.90 4.62 -19.69
CA ARG A 718 -18.34 4.41 -19.90
C ARG A 718 -18.95 5.52 -20.79
N PRO A 719 -19.93 5.20 -21.67
CA PRO A 719 -20.59 6.20 -22.52
C PRO A 719 -21.34 7.30 -21.75
N GLN A 720 -21.34 8.52 -22.31
CA GLN A 720 -22.13 9.67 -21.84
C GLN A 720 -21.93 10.00 -20.33
N ILE A 721 -20.69 9.93 -19.84
CA ILE A 721 -20.42 10.08 -18.40
C ILE A 721 -20.69 11.50 -17.85
N GLU A 722 -20.83 12.50 -18.72
CA GLU A 722 -21.23 13.87 -18.35
C GLU A 722 -22.62 13.98 -17.69
N ARG A 723 -23.47 12.95 -17.82
CA ARG A 723 -24.75 12.85 -17.09
C ARG A 723 -24.61 12.37 -15.64
N VAL A 724 -23.40 11.95 -15.23
CA VAL A 724 -23.13 11.42 -13.89
C VAL A 724 -22.71 12.53 -12.94
N THR A 725 -23.31 12.52 -11.76
CA THR A 725 -22.90 13.31 -10.59
C THR A 725 -22.65 12.38 -9.40
N LEU A 726 -21.81 12.82 -8.46
CA LEU A 726 -21.41 12.02 -7.30
C LEU A 726 -21.46 12.86 -6.02
N ALA A 727 -21.88 12.23 -4.92
CA ALA A 727 -21.53 12.60 -3.56
C ALA A 727 -20.81 11.41 -2.89
N SER A 728 -19.82 11.68 -2.04
CA SER A 728 -18.99 10.65 -1.39
C SER A 728 -18.40 11.16 -0.08
N TYR A 729 -17.56 10.36 0.60
CA TYR A 729 -16.72 10.89 1.68
C TYR A 729 -15.81 12.03 1.15
N MET A 730 -15.63 13.09 1.96
CA MET A 730 -15.01 14.36 1.54
C MET A 730 -13.84 14.83 2.44
N GLU A 731 -13.35 14.00 3.37
CA GLU A 731 -12.41 14.41 4.45
C GLU A 731 -13.02 15.49 5.38
N GLU A 732 -14.32 15.39 5.68
CA GLU A 732 -15.02 16.30 6.60
C GLU A 732 -15.71 15.47 7.69
N GLY A 733 -15.42 15.73 8.96
CA GLY A 733 -16.01 14.99 10.07
C GLY A 733 -15.36 15.29 11.42
N SER A 734 -15.95 14.74 12.47
CA SER A 734 -15.47 14.76 13.86
C SER A 734 -16.31 13.77 14.68
N THR A 735 -16.27 13.84 16.01
CA THR A 735 -17.36 13.33 16.86
C THR A 735 -18.60 14.23 16.69
N THR A 736 -19.63 13.71 16.01
CA THR A 736 -20.93 14.37 15.76
C THR A 736 -22.03 13.31 15.62
N THR A 737 -23.27 13.73 15.42
CA THR A 737 -24.41 12.81 15.25
C THR A 737 -24.38 12.11 13.88
N PRO A 738 -24.97 10.90 13.73
CA PRO A 738 -24.97 10.17 12.46
C PRO A 738 -25.48 10.98 11.27
N PHE A 739 -26.53 11.80 11.44
CA PHE A 739 -27.03 12.61 10.33
C PHE A 739 -26.16 13.83 10.01
N ASP A 740 -25.53 14.48 11.00
CA ASP A 740 -24.59 15.58 10.70
C ASP A 740 -23.32 15.08 10.01
N MET A 741 -22.90 13.83 10.24
CA MET A 741 -21.84 13.19 9.44
C MET A 741 -22.20 13.14 7.94
N MET A 742 -23.47 12.83 7.63
CA MET A 742 -23.97 12.81 6.26
C MET A 742 -24.11 14.23 5.68
N LEU A 743 -24.47 15.21 6.51
CA LEU A 743 -24.53 16.63 6.12
C LEU A 743 -23.14 17.23 5.88
N ALA A 744 -22.12 16.83 6.65
CA ALA A 744 -20.74 17.30 6.53
C ALA A 744 -20.14 16.90 5.17
N ASN A 745 -20.30 15.63 4.81
CA ASN A 745 -19.82 15.05 3.56
C ASN A 745 -20.77 15.26 2.36
N ARG A 746 -21.89 15.97 2.55
CA ARG A 746 -22.88 16.28 1.50
C ARG A 746 -23.52 15.05 0.84
N VAL A 747 -23.62 13.96 1.59
CA VAL A 747 -24.24 12.67 1.19
C VAL A 747 -25.64 12.45 1.79
N SER A 748 -26.14 13.40 2.60
CA SER A 748 -27.46 13.28 3.22
C SER A 748 -28.61 13.39 2.21
N ARG A 749 -29.78 12.86 2.59
CA ARG A 749 -31.03 12.86 1.81
C ARG A 749 -31.40 14.21 1.22
N PHE A 750 -31.08 15.31 1.91
CA PHE A 750 -31.32 16.66 1.40
C PHE A 750 -30.40 16.99 0.21
N HIS A 751 -29.11 16.66 0.28
CA HIS A 751 -28.17 16.84 -0.82
C HIS A 751 -28.50 15.92 -2.01
N VAL A 752 -28.87 14.66 -1.75
CA VAL A 752 -29.33 13.71 -2.76
C VAL A 752 -30.63 14.21 -3.43
N ALA A 753 -31.59 14.72 -2.66
CA ALA A 753 -32.82 15.31 -3.21
C ALA A 753 -32.53 16.57 -4.06
N GLN A 754 -31.61 17.44 -3.63
CA GLN A 754 -31.17 18.57 -4.44
C GLN A 754 -30.50 18.11 -5.75
N ALA A 755 -29.71 17.04 -5.73
CA ALA A 755 -29.11 16.47 -6.95
C ALA A 755 -30.19 15.90 -7.89
N ALA A 756 -31.20 15.20 -7.33
CA ALA A 756 -32.35 14.69 -8.07
C ALA A 756 -33.12 15.82 -8.78
N ILE A 757 -33.44 16.91 -8.05
CA ILE A 757 -34.13 18.09 -8.60
C ILE A 757 -33.30 18.77 -9.69
N ARG A 758 -31.98 18.93 -9.48
CA ARG A 758 -31.07 19.49 -10.50
C ARG A 758 -31.05 18.64 -11.77
N GLY A 759 -30.87 17.32 -11.65
CA GLY A 759 -30.89 16.37 -12.76
C GLY A 759 -32.23 16.34 -13.49
N GLY A 760 -33.32 16.07 -12.78
CA GLY A 760 -34.67 16.00 -13.35
C GLY A 760 -35.08 17.29 -14.07
N SER A 761 -34.71 18.46 -13.56
CA SER A 761 -35.00 19.76 -14.18
C SER A 761 -34.39 19.97 -15.57
N VAL A 762 -33.45 19.13 -16.00
CA VAL A 762 -32.91 19.15 -17.37
C VAL A 762 -33.99 18.80 -18.39
N ARG A 763 -34.93 17.90 -18.02
CA ARG A 763 -35.96 17.36 -18.93
C ARG A 763 -37.40 17.56 -18.45
N ASN A 764 -37.64 17.61 -17.14
CA ASN A 764 -38.95 17.81 -16.56
C ASN A 764 -39.20 19.32 -16.33
N GLU A 765 -40.15 19.89 -17.08
CA GLU A 765 -40.43 21.32 -17.09
C GLU A 765 -41.09 21.81 -15.80
N ASP A 766 -42.02 21.03 -15.23
CA ASP A 766 -42.70 21.37 -13.98
C ASP A 766 -41.69 21.48 -12.83
N VAL A 767 -40.76 20.54 -12.75
CA VAL A 767 -39.62 20.57 -11.80
C VAL A 767 -38.67 21.73 -12.11
N ARG A 768 -38.45 22.07 -13.39
CA ARG A 768 -37.58 23.18 -13.81
C ARG A 768 -38.09 24.54 -13.36
N ILE A 769 -39.41 24.77 -13.44
CA ILE A 769 -40.05 26.02 -13.00
C ILE A 769 -39.89 26.20 -11.48
N LYS A 770 -40.17 25.16 -10.70
CA LYS A 770 -40.07 25.18 -9.22
C LYS A 770 -38.65 25.03 -8.67
N ARG A 771 -37.66 24.76 -9.53
CA ARG A 771 -36.30 24.33 -9.12
C ARG A 771 -35.66 25.24 -8.07
N GLN A 772 -35.73 26.56 -8.23
CA GLN A 772 -35.06 27.48 -7.32
C GLN A 772 -35.72 27.51 -5.94
N GLU A 773 -37.05 27.41 -5.89
CA GLU A 773 -37.85 27.34 -4.65
C GLU A 773 -37.50 26.06 -3.89
N LEU A 774 -37.67 24.90 -4.52
CA LEU A 774 -37.40 23.58 -3.93
C LEU A 774 -35.97 23.44 -3.41
N LEU A 775 -34.97 23.97 -4.13
CA LEU A 775 -33.58 23.95 -3.66
C LEU A 775 -33.38 24.84 -2.42
N SER A 776 -34.05 25.99 -2.37
CA SER A 776 -33.95 26.95 -1.25
C SER A 776 -34.65 26.43 0.02
N GLU A 777 -35.76 25.71 -0.12
CA GLU A 777 -36.41 24.98 0.98
C GLU A 777 -35.47 23.95 1.60
N LEU A 778 -34.85 23.10 0.77
CA LEU A 778 -33.90 22.08 1.22
C LEU A 778 -32.66 22.70 1.89
N ASP A 779 -32.16 23.82 1.38
CA ASP A 779 -31.07 24.58 2.03
C ASP A 779 -31.48 25.13 3.41
N SER A 780 -32.73 25.63 3.53
CA SER A 780 -33.29 26.11 4.80
C SER A 780 -33.43 24.97 5.83
N GLU A 781 -33.94 23.81 5.39
CA GLU A 781 -34.08 22.62 6.24
C GLU A 781 -32.74 22.08 6.71
N MET A 782 -31.73 21.97 5.84
CA MET A 782 -30.37 21.61 6.25
C MET A 782 -29.81 22.58 7.31
N ALA A 783 -30.07 23.88 7.15
CA ALA A 783 -29.66 24.89 8.13
C ALA A 783 -30.46 24.83 9.43
N GLU A 784 -31.73 24.40 9.41
CA GLU A 784 -32.54 24.15 10.59
C GLU A 784 -32.14 22.88 11.33
N THR A 785 -31.98 21.76 10.62
CA THR A 785 -31.49 20.49 11.17
C THR A 785 -30.14 20.67 11.86
N ARG A 786 -29.17 21.38 11.24
CA ARG A 786 -27.89 21.68 11.90
C ARG A 786 -28.04 22.54 13.15
N ARG A 787 -28.90 23.57 13.12
CA ARG A 787 -29.20 24.38 14.32
C ARG A 787 -29.82 23.52 15.42
N TYR A 788 -30.69 22.56 15.08
CA TYR A 788 -31.26 21.61 16.03
C TYR A 788 -30.17 20.69 16.62
N ILE A 789 -29.32 20.08 15.79
CA ILE A 789 -28.26 19.16 16.23
C ILE A 789 -27.29 19.86 17.18
N ILE A 790 -26.82 21.07 16.82
CA ILE A 790 -25.92 21.87 17.66
C ILE A 790 -26.59 22.26 19.00
N LYS A 791 -27.89 22.59 18.98
CA LYS A 791 -28.64 23.03 20.17
C LYS A 791 -29.02 21.89 21.11
N ASN A 792 -29.36 20.72 20.58
CA ASN A 792 -29.95 19.63 21.35
C ASN A 792 -29.03 18.40 21.50
N HIS A 793 -27.85 18.41 20.85
CA HIS A 793 -26.84 17.35 20.88
C HIS A 793 -27.34 15.97 20.40
N LYS A 794 -28.43 15.95 19.60
CA LYS A 794 -28.99 14.76 18.97
C LYS A 794 -29.59 15.12 17.60
N ASP A 795 -29.76 14.10 16.75
CA ASP A 795 -30.57 14.23 15.54
C ASP A 795 -32.06 14.41 15.89
N PRO A 796 -32.83 15.19 15.10
CA PRO A 796 -34.28 15.23 15.18
C PRO A 796 -34.92 13.83 15.09
N ASP A 797 -35.97 13.60 15.89
CA ASP A 797 -36.56 12.26 16.07
C ASP A 797 -37.21 11.70 14.78
N ASP A 798 -37.61 12.57 13.85
CA ASP A 798 -38.18 12.24 12.54
C ASP A 798 -37.13 11.84 11.49
N ILE A 799 -35.85 12.16 11.69
CA ILE A 799 -34.77 11.81 10.74
C ILE A 799 -34.48 10.30 10.71
N ASN A 800 -34.64 9.63 11.85
CA ASN A 800 -34.34 8.19 11.98
C ASN A 800 -35.52 7.28 11.59
N GLY A 801 -36.69 7.85 11.26
CA GLY A 801 -37.90 7.10 10.92
C GLY A 801 -38.00 6.73 9.43
N LEU A 802 -38.18 5.43 9.16
CA LEU A 802 -38.80 4.97 7.91
C LEU A 802 -40.33 5.06 8.05
N THR A 803 -40.97 6.01 7.36
CA THR A 803 -42.42 5.94 7.15
C THR A 803 -42.74 4.94 6.05
N VAL A 804 -42.68 3.64 6.36
CA VAL A 804 -43.18 2.56 5.48
C VAL A 804 -44.70 2.59 5.47
N SER A 805 -45.29 3.54 4.74
CA SER A 805 -46.74 3.67 4.57
C SER A 805 -47.28 2.58 3.62
N GLY A 806 -47.29 1.35 4.11
CA GLY A 806 -47.71 0.13 3.39
C GLY A 806 -49.02 -0.48 3.89
N LYS A 807 -49.87 0.27 4.62
CA LYS A 807 -51.22 -0.16 5.00
C LYS A 807 -52.26 0.85 4.50
N ALA A 808 -53.28 0.33 3.80
CA ALA A 808 -54.41 1.12 3.33
C ALA A 808 -55.19 1.72 4.52
N PRO A 809 -55.74 2.94 4.39
CA PRO A 809 -56.39 3.63 5.51
C PRO A 809 -57.76 3.02 5.82
N SER A 810 -57.91 2.47 7.03
CA SER A 810 -59.22 2.07 7.56
C SER A 810 -59.97 3.29 8.08
N ALA A 811 -61.07 3.64 7.42
CA ALA A 811 -61.86 4.82 7.76
C ALA A 811 -62.65 4.65 9.08
N LYS A 812 -62.40 5.50 10.09
CA LYS A 812 -63.37 5.79 11.17
C LYS A 812 -63.40 7.27 11.59
N ARG A 813 -64.58 7.86 11.31
CA ARG A 813 -65.25 9.08 11.80
C ARG A 813 -64.65 9.83 13.02
N GLY A 814 -64.28 11.10 12.79
CA GLY A 814 -65.02 12.29 13.27
C GLY A 814 -64.99 12.68 14.76
N ALA A 815 -64.33 13.81 15.07
CA ALA A 815 -64.69 14.76 16.14
C ALA A 815 -64.06 16.15 15.82
N GLU A 816 -64.76 17.25 16.15
CA GLU A 816 -64.38 18.64 15.84
C GLU A 816 -63.49 19.30 16.92
N PRO A 817 -62.76 20.41 16.61
CA PRO A 817 -61.84 21.07 17.53
C PRO A 817 -62.47 22.25 18.32
N PRO A 818 -62.04 22.53 19.56
CA PRO A 818 -62.45 23.72 20.31
C PRO A 818 -61.54 24.95 20.08
N ILE A 819 -62.17 26.13 20.11
CA ILE A 819 -61.60 27.47 19.84
C ILE A 819 -61.04 28.11 21.15
N PRO A 820 -60.00 28.98 21.11
CA PRO A 820 -59.30 29.47 22.31
C PRO A 820 -59.71 30.87 22.81
N HIS A 821 -59.57 31.15 24.11
CA HIS A 821 -59.39 32.48 24.78
C HIS A 821 -59.46 32.35 26.34
N PRO A 822 -59.10 33.36 27.19
CA PRO A 822 -58.04 34.39 27.09
C PRO A 822 -57.24 34.69 28.40
N ARG A 823 -56.05 35.32 28.26
CA ARG A 823 -55.30 36.27 29.14
C ARG A 823 -55.53 36.35 30.69
N LYS A 824 -54.40 36.31 31.45
CA LYS A 824 -53.87 37.32 32.43
C LYS A 824 -52.59 36.76 33.12
N LYS A 825 -51.40 37.39 33.07
CA LYS A 825 -50.84 38.58 33.80
C LYS A 825 -50.31 38.32 35.24
N THR A 826 -48.97 38.29 35.38
CA THR A 826 -48.11 38.86 36.46
C THR A 826 -46.62 38.66 36.03
N ALA A 827 -45.58 39.37 36.49
CA ALA A 827 -45.28 40.81 36.64
C ALA A 827 -44.19 41.01 37.73
N THR A 828 -42.93 41.29 37.36
CA THR A 828 -41.84 41.99 38.13
C THR A 828 -40.55 42.01 37.28
N SER A 829 -39.53 42.87 37.50
CA SER A 829 -39.47 44.34 37.61
C SER A 829 -38.00 44.84 37.45
N ARG A 830 -37.79 46.19 37.37
CA ARG A 830 -36.52 46.98 37.23
C ARG A 830 -36.04 47.18 35.77
N GLN A 831 -36.01 48.40 35.18
CA GLN A 831 -35.32 49.68 35.52
C GLN A 831 -33.79 49.52 35.53
N ASN A 832 -32.94 50.34 34.89
CA ASN A 832 -33.06 51.63 34.15
C ASN A 832 -31.82 51.75 33.18
N GLU A 833 -31.57 52.72 32.28
CA GLU A 833 -32.21 53.98 31.84
C GLU A 833 -31.73 54.40 30.41
N ARG A 834 -31.98 55.65 29.96
CA ARG A 834 -31.31 56.35 28.83
C ARG A 834 -31.22 57.86 29.09
N PRO A 835 -30.32 58.59 28.39
CA PRO A 835 -30.75 59.71 27.53
C PRO A 835 -30.33 59.47 26.05
N ASN A 836 -31.13 59.79 25.03
CA ASN A 836 -31.39 61.11 24.42
C ASN A 836 -30.12 61.83 23.90
N GLU A 837 -30.10 62.53 22.77
CA GLU A 837 -30.95 62.60 21.55
C GLU A 837 -30.24 63.58 20.58
N ARG A 838 -30.38 63.44 19.24
CA ARG A 838 -30.74 64.54 18.29
C ARG A 838 -30.68 64.13 16.82
N ARG A 839 -31.59 64.74 16.05
CA ARG A 839 -31.81 64.65 14.59
C ARG A 839 -30.92 65.72 13.87
N PHE A 840 -30.85 65.91 12.54
CA PHE A 840 -31.84 65.85 11.45
C PHE A 840 -31.15 65.89 10.06
N HIS A 841 -31.85 65.38 9.00
CA HIS A 841 -31.92 65.81 7.58
C HIS A 841 -30.65 66.16 6.74
N ALA A 842 -30.62 66.06 5.40
CA ALA A 842 -31.52 65.42 4.41
C ALA A 842 -30.80 65.17 3.04
N ASP A 843 -31.24 64.11 2.36
CA ASP A 843 -31.59 64.00 0.92
C ASP A 843 -30.87 64.86 -0.16
N HIS A 844 -30.21 64.23 -1.15
CA HIS A 844 -30.64 64.25 -2.57
C HIS A 844 -29.75 63.44 -3.54
N ARG A 845 -30.26 63.22 -4.77
CA ARG A 845 -29.83 62.19 -5.74
C ARG A 845 -29.18 62.82 -7.00
N HIS A 846 -28.18 62.13 -7.59
CA HIS A 846 -27.96 61.88 -9.05
C HIS A 846 -27.98 63.03 -10.11
N PRO A 847 -27.39 62.85 -11.34
CA PRO A 847 -26.36 61.92 -11.82
C PRO A 847 -25.21 62.63 -12.63
N PRO A 848 -24.76 62.29 -13.88
CA PRO A 848 -23.31 62.30 -14.22
C PRO A 848 -22.92 63.16 -15.46
N LEU A 849 -21.67 63.08 -15.95
CA LEU A 849 -21.33 63.13 -17.41
C LEU A 849 -19.83 62.82 -17.72
N THR A 850 -19.62 62.38 -18.96
CA THR A 850 -18.39 62.12 -19.79
C THR A 850 -17.22 63.13 -19.63
N ASN A 851 -15.94 62.85 -19.95
CA ASN A 851 -15.43 62.53 -21.30
C ASN A 851 -13.89 62.24 -21.39
N GLN A 852 -13.43 61.92 -22.61
CA GLN A 852 -12.06 61.63 -23.10
C GLN A 852 -10.92 62.59 -22.69
N LEU A 853 -9.65 62.14 -22.80
CA LEU A 853 -8.64 62.73 -23.71
C LEU A 853 -7.32 61.94 -23.82
N SER A 854 -6.61 62.16 -24.94
CA SER A 854 -5.35 61.53 -25.39
C SER A 854 -4.15 62.47 -25.26
N PHE A 855 -2.90 61.97 -25.24
CA PHE A 855 -1.72 62.73 -25.72
C PHE A 855 -0.61 61.84 -26.32
N SER A 856 0.31 62.45 -27.07
CA SER A 856 1.13 61.78 -28.10
C SER A 856 2.62 62.14 -28.11
N ARG A 857 3.43 61.22 -28.70
CA ARG A 857 4.72 61.40 -29.41
C ARG A 857 5.88 62.21 -28.78
N THR A 858 7.08 61.64 -28.90
CA THR A 858 8.19 62.28 -29.66
C THR A 858 9.21 61.24 -30.14
N THR A 859 10.06 61.63 -31.10
CA THR A 859 10.96 60.75 -31.88
C THR A 859 12.40 61.25 -31.86
N SER A 860 13.38 60.37 -31.99
CA SER A 860 14.74 60.72 -32.47
C SER A 860 15.37 59.55 -33.24
N ARG A 861 16.28 59.84 -34.18
CA ARG A 861 16.79 58.93 -35.21
C ARG A 861 18.22 59.32 -35.60
N LYS A 862 19.19 58.41 -35.45
CA LYS A 862 20.57 58.34 -36.00
C LYS A 862 21.18 57.03 -35.46
N ASP A 863 21.98 56.22 -36.14
CA ASP A 863 22.67 56.37 -37.44
C ASP A 863 22.54 55.12 -38.33
N LYS A 864 23.02 55.22 -39.58
CA LYS A 864 23.13 54.12 -40.55
C LYS A 864 24.57 54.05 -41.08
N GLN A 865 25.24 52.90 -40.91
CA GLN A 865 26.01 52.15 -41.92
C GLN A 865 27.10 51.30 -41.25
N GLN A 866 27.00 49.97 -41.32
CA GLN A 866 27.98 49.14 -42.04
C GLN A 866 27.56 47.66 -42.13
N LEU A 867 27.93 47.04 -43.25
CA LEU A 867 28.02 45.60 -43.57
C LEU A 867 26.88 44.62 -43.19
N SER A 868 26.01 44.41 -44.17
CA SER A 868 25.60 43.09 -44.71
C SER A 868 25.90 41.81 -43.91
N SER A 869 24.84 41.20 -43.36
CA SER A 869 24.49 39.82 -43.75
C SER A 869 22.97 39.65 -43.74
N SER A 870 22.44 38.99 -44.76
CA SER A 870 21.00 38.83 -44.98
C SER A 870 20.45 37.62 -44.22
N PHE A 871 20.00 37.82 -42.97
CA PHE A 871 19.09 36.86 -42.34
C PHE A 871 17.64 37.19 -42.70
N SER A 872 17.00 36.25 -43.40
CA SER A 872 15.69 36.46 -44.02
C SER A 872 14.53 36.56 -43.02
N LEU A 873 13.51 37.38 -43.34
CA LEU A 873 12.20 37.35 -42.70
C LEU A 873 11.45 36.00 -42.82
N SER A 874 11.98 35.03 -43.57
CA SER A 874 11.41 33.70 -43.75
C SER A 874 11.52 32.84 -42.48
N ALA A 875 12.59 33.00 -41.70
CA ALA A 875 12.84 32.18 -40.51
C ALA A 875 11.79 32.39 -39.40
N THR A 876 11.22 33.59 -39.30
CA THR A 876 10.34 34.00 -38.19
C THR A 876 8.98 33.29 -38.19
N MET A 877 8.50 32.83 -39.35
CA MET A 877 7.23 32.07 -39.44
C MET A 877 7.38 30.56 -39.24
N ALA A 878 8.51 29.97 -39.61
CA ALA A 878 8.68 28.51 -39.61
C ALA A 878 8.55 27.88 -38.21
N ALA A 879 9.13 28.53 -37.19
CA ALA A 879 9.25 27.97 -35.84
C ALA A 879 8.15 28.39 -34.85
N ILE A 880 7.22 29.28 -35.23
CA ILE A 880 6.21 29.86 -34.31
C ILE A 880 5.29 28.79 -33.68
N HIS A 881 5.21 27.62 -34.31
CA HIS A 881 4.50 26.44 -33.81
C HIS A 881 5.08 25.87 -32.49
N LYS A 882 6.32 26.23 -32.11
CA LYS A 882 6.93 25.89 -30.81
C LYS A 882 6.48 26.79 -29.66
N ILE A 883 5.80 27.90 -29.94
CA ILE A 883 5.17 28.74 -28.92
C ILE A 883 3.71 28.32 -28.76
N ALA A 884 3.28 28.07 -27.51
CA ALA A 884 1.95 27.56 -27.19
C ALA A 884 0.84 28.48 -27.73
N ALA A 885 -0.21 27.89 -28.30
CA ALA A 885 -1.29 28.62 -28.99
C ALA A 885 -2.01 29.64 -28.10
N ASN A 886 -2.07 29.39 -26.79
CA ASN A 886 -2.68 30.23 -25.78
C ASN A 886 -1.70 31.22 -25.10
N SER A 887 -0.46 31.32 -25.58
CA SER A 887 0.52 32.26 -25.03
C SER A 887 0.42 33.64 -25.69
N PRO A 888 0.44 34.75 -24.91
CA PRO A 888 0.63 36.10 -25.45
C PRO A 888 1.92 36.24 -26.29
N SER A 889 2.99 35.53 -25.92
CA SER A 889 4.26 35.53 -26.67
C SER A 889 4.13 34.97 -28.09
N ARG A 890 3.05 34.26 -28.44
CA ARG A 890 2.85 33.77 -29.80
C ARG A 890 2.39 34.87 -30.76
N GLN A 891 1.76 35.94 -30.26
CA GLN A 891 1.27 37.04 -31.09
C GLN A 891 2.40 38.02 -31.45
N ASN A 892 3.30 38.29 -30.48
CA ASN A 892 4.49 39.12 -30.66
C ASN A 892 5.65 38.51 -29.85
N PRO A 893 6.37 37.51 -30.39
CA PRO A 893 7.49 36.90 -29.69
C PRO A 893 8.66 37.88 -29.56
N SER A 894 9.32 37.88 -28.41
CA SER A 894 10.58 38.60 -28.25
C SER A 894 11.70 37.97 -29.11
N GLU A 895 12.81 38.69 -29.28
CA GLU A 895 13.99 38.18 -29.99
C GLU A 895 14.52 36.88 -29.36
N LEU A 896 14.56 36.81 -28.03
CA LEU A 896 14.93 35.60 -27.28
C LEU A 896 13.97 34.43 -27.55
N GLU A 897 12.66 34.68 -27.52
CA GLU A 897 11.65 33.64 -27.76
C GLU A 897 11.65 33.17 -29.22
N THR A 898 11.95 34.08 -30.16
CA THR A 898 12.12 33.76 -31.58
C THR A 898 13.35 32.88 -31.81
N ALA A 899 14.50 33.25 -31.22
CA ALA A 899 15.72 32.46 -31.29
C ALA A 899 15.55 31.08 -30.63
N LEU A 900 14.85 31.00 -29.50
CA LEU A 900 14.55 29.74 -28.81
C LEU A 900 13.58 28.86 -29.61
N ALA A 901 12.52 29.42 -30.18
CA ALA A 901 11.61 28.69 -31.05
C ALA A 901 12.36 28.09 -32.25
N GLY A 902 13.23 28.89 -32.90
CA GLY A 902 14.15 28.42 -33.94
C GLY A 902 15.02 27.26 -33.45
N ALA A 903 15.70 27.42 -32.30
CA ALA A 903 16.50 26.36 -31.70
C ALA A 903 15.75 25.04 -31.45
N LEU A 904 14.51 25.09 -30.95
CA LEU A 904 13.69 23.90 -30.73
C LEU A 904 13.22 23.25 -32.04
N SER A 905 12.99 24.05 -33.09
CA SER A 905 12.64 23.57 -34.44
C SER A 905 13.84 22.94 -35.15
N ASP A 906 15.03 23.52 -35.01
CA ASP A 906 16.30 22.99 -35.52
C ASP A 906 16.62 21.65 -34.87
N LEU A 907 16.47 21.54 -33.53
CA LEU A 907 16.71 20.31 -32.78
C LEU A 907 15.68 19.21 -33.13
N GLU A 908 14.39 19.54 -33.32
CA GLU A 908 13.43 18.54 -33.84
C GLU A 908 13.85 18.03 -35.23
N THR A 909 14.31 18.93 -36.10
CA THR A 909 14.60 18.58 -37.50
C THR A 909 15.87 17.76 -37.64
N ASN A 910 16.94 18.20 -36.96
CA ASN A 910 18.33 17.77 -37.19
C ASN A 910 18.89 16.82 -36.11
N THR A 911 18.16 16.55 -35.02
CA THR A 911 18.60 15.64 -33.95
C THR A 911 17.65 14.43 -33.85
N PRO A 912 17.97 13.28 -34.50
CA PRO A 912 17.05 12.15 -34.64
C PRO A 912 16.52 11.60 -33.31
N ASP A 913 17.36 11.57 -32.25
CA ASP A 913 16.99 11.12 -30.91
C ASP A 913 15.98 12.05 -30.20
N LEU A 914 15.95 13.33 -30.56
CA LEU A 914 15.03 14.30 -29.97
C LEU A 914 13.75 14.52 -30.80
N LYS A 915 13.76 14.18 -32.08
CA LYS A 915 12.67 14.48 -33.04
C LYS A 915 11.28 14.08 -32.57
N ALA A 916 11.10 12.82 -32.20
CA ALA A 916 9.79 12.31 -31.75
C ALA A 916 9.32 12.96 -30.44
N SER A 917 10.27 13.24 -29.52
CA SER A 917 10.00 13.80 -28.20
C SER A 917 9.77 15.32 -28.22
N LEU A 918 10.46 16.07 -29.08
CA LEU A 918 10.31 17.52 -29.22
C LEU A 918 9.08 17.93 -30.02
N ARG A 919 8.59 17.10 -30.94
CA ARG A 919 7.43 17.39 -31.80
C ARG A 919 6.20 17.89 -31.04
N PRO A 920 5.68 17.19 -30.01
CA PRO A 920 4.50 17.64 -29.26
C PRO A 920 4.78 18.77 -28.26
N LEU A 921 6.04 19.19 -28.10
CA LEU A 921 6.43 20.14 -27.06
C LEU A 921 6.40 21.59 -27.55
N GLN A 922 5.77 22.43 -26.73
CA GLN A 922 5.64 23.86 -26.90
C GLN A 922 5.98 24.57 -25.59
N PHE A 923 6.59 25.75 -25.65
CA PHE A 923 6.78 26.62 -24.50
C PHE A 923 5.78 27.79 -24.51
N VAL A 924 5.45 28.32 -23.34
CA VAL A 924 4.59 29.50 -23.17
C VAL A 924 5.41 30.77 -23.44
N SER A 925 6.50 30.97 -22.69
CA SER A 925 7.34 32.17 -22.82
C SER A 925 8.76 31.88 -22.34
N ALA A 926 9.71 32.76 -22.68
CA ALA A 926 11.08 32.69 -22.17
C ALA A 926 11.49 34.03 -21.56
N ARG A 927 12.35 33.99 -20.54
CA ARG A 927 12.91 35.18 -19.89
C ARG A 927 14.39 35.00 -19.63
N GLU A 928 15.15 36.07 -19.84
CA GLU A 928 16.54 36.15 -19.38
C GLU A 928 16.59 36.76 -17.97
N ILE A 929 17.40 36.17 -17.10
CA ILE A 929 17.64 36.61 -15.72
C ILE A 929 19.15 36.68 -15.48
N GLU A 930 19.64 37.76 -14.90
CA GLU A 930 21.03 37.87 -14.47
C GLU A 930 21.26 37.06 -13.19
N VAL A 931 22.29 36.21 -13.17
CA VAL A 931 22.53 35.20 -12.13
C VAL A 931 23.91 35.33 -11.46
N GLY A 932 24.28 36.57 -11.12
CA GLY A 932 25.54 36.87 -10.44
C GLY A 932 26.78 36.70 -11.34
N HIS A 933 27.92 37.25 -10.91
CA HIS A 933 29.23 37.09 -11.56
C HIS A 933 29.25 37.29 -13.11
N GLY A 934 28.40 38.18 -13.64
CA GLY A 934 28.27 38.44 -15.08
C GLY A 934 27.52 37.37 -15.89
N LYS A 935 27.11 36.25 -15.29
CA LYS A 935 26.38 35.18 -15.97
C LYS A 935 24.89 35.48 -16.09
N LYS A 936 24.24 34.86 -17.07
CA LYS A 936 22.79 34.93 -17.29
C LYS A 936 22.14 33.55 -17.31
N ALA A 937 20.84 33.49 -17.11
CA ALA A 937 20.03 32.28 -17.23
C ALA A 937 18.79 32.54 -18.09
N ILE A 938 18.53 31.64 -19.04
CA ILE A 938 17.29 31.58 -19.81
C ILE A 938 16.32 30.65 -19.07
N VAL A 939 15.23 31.24 -18.59
CA VAL A 939 14.12 30.53 -17.95
C VAL A 939 13.01 30.31 -18.97
N ILE A 940 12.79 29.05 -19.34
CA ILE A 940 11.78 28.62 -20.31
C ILE A 940 10.53 28.18 -19.55
N PHE A 941 9.43 28.91 -19.71
CA PHE A 941 8.15 28.58 -19.11
C PHE A 941 7.35 27.66 -20.02
N VAL A 942 7.04 26.44 -19.62
CA VAL A 942 6.30 25.44 -20.40
C VAL A 942 4.87 25.23 -19.87
N PRO A 943 3.90 24.77 -20.67
CA PRO A 943 2.57 24.43 -20.17
C PRO A 943 2.67 23.29 -19.13
N VAL A 944 1.93 23.40 -18.02
CA VAL A 944 1.94 22.39 -16.94
C VAL A 944 1.75 20.95 -17.46
N PRO A 945 0.83 20.66 -18.40
CA PRO A 945 0.67 19.29 -18.94
C PRO A 945 1.87 18.77 -19.74
N LEU A 946 2.68 19.66 -20.31
CA LEU A 946 3.84 19.30 -21.13
C LEU A 946 5.14 19.19 -20.32
N LEU A 947 5.16 19.62 -19.05
CA LEU A 947 6.35 19.60 -18.19
C LEU A 947 7.01 18.23 -18.14
N GLN A 948 6.22 17.16 -17.96
CA GLN A 948 6.73 15.77 -17.94
C GLN A 948 7.37 15.36 -19.27
N GLY A 949 6.88 15.90 -20.40
CA GLY A 949 7.48 15.67 -21.71
C GLY A 949 8.83 16.39 -21.88
N PHE A 950 8.95 17.61 -21.35
CA PHE A 950 10.24 18.31 -21.28
C PHE A 950 11.22 17.60 -20.33
N HIS A 951 10.79 17.21 -19.13
CA HIS A 951 11.60 16.50 -18.13
C HIS A 951 12.27 15.25 -18.71
N LYS A 952 11.52 14.42 -19.45
CA LYS A 952 12.04 13.21 -20.14
C LYS A 952 13.26 13.44 -21.04
N ILE A 953 13.43 14.65 -21.57
CA ILE A 953 14.56 15.01 -22.44
C ILE A 953 15.44 16.14 -21.87
N GLN A 954 15.17 16.63 -20.65
CA GLN A 954 15.70 17.90 -20.14
C GLN A 954 17.22 17.93 -20.07
N GLN A 955 17.87 16.88 -19.55
CA GLN A 955 19.34 16.79 -19.51
C GLN A 955 19.99 16.99 -20.90
N ARG A 956 19.45 16.31 -21.92
CA ARG A 956 19.93 16.40 -23.31
C ARG A 956 19.57 17.73 -23.94
N LEU A 957 18.33 18.19 -23.75
CA LEU A 957 17.82 19.43 -24.32
C LEU A 957 18.54 20.67 -23.76
N THR A 958 18.69 20.77 -22.44
CA THR A 958 19.47 21.82 -21.78
C THR A 958 20.89 21.87 -22.33
N ARG A 959 21.58 20.72 -22.47
CA ARG A 959 22.94 20.68 -23.03
C ARG A 959 23.03 21.21 -24.45
N GLU A 960 22.09 20.88 -25.35
CA GLU A 960 22.12 21.40 -26.72
C GLU A 960 21.70 22.87 -26.81
N LEU A 961 20.78 23.33 -25.95
CA LEU A 961 20.40 24.75 -25.87
C LEU A 961 21.54 25.61 -25.29
N GLU A 962 22.25 25.14 -24.27
CA GLU A 962 23.40 25.87 -23.69
C GLU A 962 24.60 25.97 -24.65
N LYS A 963 24.77 25.03 -25.59
CA LYS A 963 25.72 25.19 -26.70
C LYS A 963 25.32 26.31 -27.66
N LYS A 964 24.01 26.45 -27.94
CA LYS A 964 23.48 27.47 -28.88
C LYS A 964 23.35 28.85 -28.23
N PHE A 965 23.15 28.90 -26.91
CA PHE A 965 23.09 30.09 -26.08
C PHE A 965 24.27 30.10 -25.10
N SER A 966 25.48 30.25 -25.63
CA SER A 966 26.72 30.28 -24.84
C SER A 966 26.65 31.29 -23.69
N ASP A 967 27.33 30.97 -22.59
CA ASP A 967 27.40 31.76 -21.36
C ASP A 967 26.05 31.97 -20.64
N ARG A 968 25.02 31.18 -20.99
CA ARG A 968 23.70 31.22 -20.34
C ARG A 968 23.31 29.84 -19.81
N HIS A 969 22.86 29.77 -18.55
CA HIS A 969 22.23 28.56 -18.01
C HIS A 969 20.80 28.41 -18.51
N VAL A 970 20.38 27.22 -18.93
CA VAL A 970 19.02 26.97 -19.41
C VAL A 970 18.21 26.18 -18.38
N LEU A 971 17.13 26.79 -17.87
CA LEU A 971 16.23 26.21 -16.88
C LEU A 971 14.81 26.09 -17.47
N ILE A 972 14.14 24.97 -17.21
CA ILE A 972 12.78 24.71 -17.73
C ILE A 972 11.82 24.59 -16.55
N LEU A 973 10.79 25.44 -16.54
CA LEU A 973 9.81 25.54 -15.45
C LEU A 973 8.39 25.50 -16.00
N ALA A 974 7.45 24.87 -15.30
CA ALA A 974 6.03 24.96 -15.65
C ALA A 974 5.44 26.34 -15.33
N SER A 975 4.74 26.91 -16.30
CA SER A 975 4.00 28.18 -16.20
C SER A 975 2.82 28.05 -15.24
N ARG A 976 3.01 28.50 -14.00
CA ARG A 976 2.01 28.40 -12.91
C ARG A 976 1.48 29.77 -12.52
N ARG A 977 0.18 30.00 -12.77
CA ARG A 977 -0.56 31.15 -12.24
C ARG A 977 -0.85 30.96 -10.75
N ILE A 978 -0.48 31.93 -9.92
CA ILE A 978 -0.90 32.04 -8.53
C ILE A 978 -2.25 32.76 -8.48
N LEU A 979 -3.21 32.24 -7.71
CA LEU A 979 -4.50 32.88 -7.52
C LEU A 979 -4.57 33.57 -6.15
N PRO A 980 -5.16 34.77 -6.05
CA PRO A 980 -5.35 35.46 -4.78
C PRO A 980 -6.29 34.65 -3.87
N ARG A 981 -6.21 34.88 -2.56
CA ARG A 981 -7.17 34.32 -1.60
C ARG A 981 -8.50 35.09 -1.78
N PRO A 982 -9.65 34.41 -1.94
CA PRO A 982 -10.95 35.08 -1.93
C PRO A 982 -11.13 35.88 -0.62
N LYS A 983 -11.47 37.17 -0.73
CA LYS A 983 -11.66 38.06 0.43
C LYS A 983 -13.08 37.84 1.01
N ARG A 984 -13.18 37.52 2.30
CA ARG A 984 -14.46 37.32 3.03
C ARG A 984 -15.10 38.64 3.50
N SER A 985 -15.05 39.72 2.73
CA SER A 985 -15.60 41.03 3.12
C SER A 985 -16.72 41.46 2.18
N ALA A 986 -17.85 41.90 2.74
CA ALA A 986 -18.98 42.46 1.99
C ALA A 986 -18.62 43.72 1.19
N ASN A 987 -17.54 44.43 1.57
CA ASN A 987 -17.06 45.63 0.87
C ASN A 987 -15.98 45.30 -0.20
N SER A 988 -15.79 44.03 -0.54
CA SER A 988 -14.77 43.60 -1.50
C SER A 988 -15.22 43.80 -2.95
N ARG A 989 -14.64 44.78 -3.65
CA ARG A 989 -14.86 45.03 -5.10
C ARG A 989 -14.45 43.89 -6.05
N SER A 990 -13.92 42.76 -5.56
CA SER A 990 -13.55 41.60 -6.39
C SER A 990 -14.60 40.49 -6.32
N GLY A 991 -15.39 40.31 -7.38
CA GLY A 991 -16.44 39.28 -7.49
C GLY A 991 -15.96 37.81 -7.62
N GLN A 992 -14.78 37.46 -7.09
CA GLN A 992 -14.30 36.07 -7.12
C GLN A 992 -14.90 35.24 -5.99
N THR A 993 -15.97 34.50 -6.31
CA THR A 993 -16.65 33.55 -5.42
C THR A 993 -16.01 32.14 -5.43
N GLN A 994 -15.24 31.79 -6.47
CA GLN A 994 -14.66 30.46 -6.63
C GLN A 994 -13.57 30.14 -5.59
N LYS A 995 -13.67 28.97 -4.93
CA LYS A 995 -12.66 28.46 -3.98
C LYS A 995 -11.33 28.22 -4.72
N ARG A 996 -10.25 28.88 -4.27
CA ARG A 996 -8.91 28.73 -4.86
C ARG A 996 -8.38 27.27 -4.73
N PRO A 997 -7.97 26.60 -5.83
CA PRO A 997 -7.32 25.29 -5.78
C PRO A 997 -6.01 25.30 -4.98
N ARG A 998 -5.71 24.23 -4.22
CA ARG A 998 -4.46 24.10 -3.43
C ARG A 998 -3.20 24.30 -4.30
N SER A 999 -3.18 23.71 -5.51
CA SER A 999 -2.12 23.83 -6.52
C SER A 999 -1.94 25.23 -7.13
N ARG A 1000 -2.84 26.18 -6.82
CA ARG A 1000 -2.79 27.60 -7.24
C ARG A 1000 -2.53 28.55 -6.06
N THR A 1001 -2.18 28.01 -4.89
CA THR A 1001 -1.75 28.79 -3.71
C THR A 1001 -0.32 29.30 -3.88
N LEU A 1002 0.02 30.40 -3.19
CA LEU A 1002 1.39 30.96 -3.18
C LEU A 1002 2.42 29.89 -2.78
N THR A 1003 2.17 29.19 -1.66
CA THR A 1003 3.08 28.16 -1.14
C THR A 1003 3.28 27.01 -2.11
N SER A 1004 2.20 26.41 -2.62
CA SER A 1004 2.30 25.25 -3.53
C SER A 1004 2.94 25.61 -4.87
N VAL A 1005 2.69 26.82 -5.40
CA VAL A 1005 3.36 27.26 -6.64
C VAL A 1005 4.84 27.54 -6.40
N HIS A 1006 5.22 28.17 -5.27
CA HIS A 1006 6.62 28.40 -4.94
C HIS A 1006 7.37 27.07 -4.74
N GLU A 1007 6.77 26.11 -4.04
CA GLU A 1007 7.34 24.77 -3.85
C GLU A 1007 7.50 24.01 -5.17
N ALA A 1008 6.52 24.09 -6.08
CA ALA A 1008 6.64 23.46 -7.38
C ALA A 1008 7.67 24.16 -8.30
N ILE A 1009 7.83 25.49 -8.20
CA ILE A 1009 8.93 26.22 -8.87
C ILE A 1009 10.28 25.77 -8.33
N LEU A 1010 10.39 25.52 -7.02
CA LEU A 1010 11.64 25.04 -6.40
C LEU A 1010 12.07 23.69 -6.97
N SER A 1011 11.13 22.73 -7.09
CA SER A 1011 11.40 21.42 -7.68
C SER A 1011 11.74 21.48 -9.17
N ASP A 1012 11.07 22.32 -9.96
CA ASP A 1012 11.36 22.47 -11.39
C ASP A 1012 12.76 23.04 -11.64
N ILE A 1013 13.19 24.05 -10.85
CA ILE A 1013 14.47 24.75 -11.03
C ILE A 1013 15.66 23.79 -10.91
N VAL A 1014 15.58 22.81 -10.00
CA VAL A 1014 16.67 21.88 -9.72
C VAL A 1014 16.61 20.59 -10.54
N TYR A 1015 15.50 20.34 -11.26
CA TYR A 1015 15.34 19.12 -12.08
C TYR A 1015 16.48 19.00 -13.11
N PRO A 1016 17.18 17.85 -13.20
CA PRO A 1016 16.77 16.50 -12.77
C PRO A 1016 17.05 16.15 -11.30
N VAL A 1017 17.69 17.02 -10.52
CA VAL A 1017 18.18 16.70 -9.18
C VAL A 1017 17.05 16.68 -8.16
N GLU A 1018 17.01 15.65 -7.34
CA GLU A 1018 16.03 15.53 -6.27
C GLU A 1018 16.39 16.37 -5.04
N ILE A 1019 15.37 16.98 -4.43
CA ILE A 1019 15.49 17.68 -3.15
C ILE A 1019 15.32 16.64 -2.03
N VAL A 1020 16.41 16.30 -1.35
CA VAL A 1020 16.42 15.33 -0.25
C VAL A 1020 16.08 15.96 1.11
N GLY A 1021 16.13 17.29 1.22
CA GLY A 1021 15.79 17.98 2.47
C GLY A 1021 15.52 19.47 2.31
N LYS A 1022 14.78 20.05 3.28
CA LYS A 1022 14.51 21.49 3.36
C LYS A 1022 14.61 21.94 4.81
N ARG A 1023 15.43 22.95 5.10
CA ARG A 1023 15.64 23.50 6.45
C ARG A 1023 15.42 25.00 6.46
N LEU A 1024 14.60 25.53 7.36
CA LEU A 1024 14.42 26.97 7.49
C LEU A 1024 15.42 27.52 8.52
N ARG A 1025 16.35 28.38 8.09
CA ARG A 1025 17.27 29.08 8.99
C ARG A 1025 16.73 30.49 9.25
N THR A 1026 16.41 30.78 10.51
CA THR A 1026 16.15 32.15 10.98
C THR A 1026 17.50 32.73 11.42
N LYS A 1027 17.84 33.94 10.97
CA LYS A 1027 18.98 34.72 11.47
C LYS A 1027 18.56 35.53 12.70
N GLU A 1028 19.55 36.06 13.42
CA GLU A 1028 19.34 36.90 14.61
C GLU A 1028 18.58 38.21 14.29
N ASP A 1029 18.70 38.72 13.06
CA ASP A 1029 17.91 39.85 12.52
C ASP A 1029 16.43 39.51 12.23
N GLY A 1030 15.99 38.29 12.55
CA GLY A 1030 14.64 37.77 12.30
C GLY A 1030 14.37 37.36 10.84
N SER A 1031 15.30 37.61 9.91
CA SER A 1031 15.16 37.19 8.52
C SER A 1031 15.23 35.66 8.38
N LYS A 1032 14.47 35.12 7.43
CA LYS A 1032 14.32 33.67 7.22
C LYS A 1032 14.81 33.28 5.85
N VAL A 1033 15.81 32.40 5.80
CA VAL A 1033 16.37 31.82 4.58
C VAL A 1033 16.02 30.35 4.52
N LEU A 1034 15.43 29.91 3.42
CA LEU A 1034 15.20 28.49 3.16
C LEU A 1034 16.52 27.87 2.66
N LYS A 1035 17.01 26.85 3.33
CA LYS A 1035 18.08 25.97 2.86
C LYS A 1035 17.47 24.71 2.23
N VAL A 1036 17.99 24.32 1.08
CA VAL A 1036 17.47 23.21 0.27
C VAL A 1036 18.62 22.25 -0.01
N ILE A 1037 18.48 21.03 0.46
CA ILE A 1037 19.50 19.99 0.38
C ILE A 1037 19.22 19.16 -0.86
N LEU A 1038 20.19 19.09 -1.77
CA LEU A 1038 20.12 18.38 -3.04
C LEU A 1038 20.81 17.01 -2.97
N HIS A 1039 20.39 16.04 -3.79
CA HIS A 1039 20.94 14.69 -3.74
C HIS A 1039 22.44 14.63 -4.12
N GLU A 1040 23.28 14.08 -3.24
CA GLU A 1040 24.76 14.11 -3.35
C GLU A 1040 25.31 13.56 -4.67
N LYS A 1041 24.76 12.45 -5.19
CA LYS A 1041 25.22 11.80 -6.43
C LYS A 1041 25.19 12.72 -7.66
N GLU A 1042 24.38 13.77 -7.65
CA GLU A 1042 24.24 14.70 -8.78
C GLU A 1042 25.19 15.91 -8.69
N ARG A 1043 25.95 16.06 -7.59
CA ARG A 1043 26.83 17.22 -7.32
C ARG A 1043 27.69 17.58 -8.53
N GLY A 1044 28.38 16.60 -9.12
CA GLY A 1044 29.28 16.80 -10.26
C GLY A 1044 28.63 17.38 -11.53
N GLY A 1045 27.30 17.28 -11.69
CA GLY A 1045 26.58 17.83 -12.84
C GLY A 1045 26.04 19.25 -12.66
N VAL A 1046 25.82 19.69 -11.42
CA VAL A 1046 25.00 20.90 -11.12
C VAL A 1046 25.58 21.84 -10.05
N ASP A 1047 26.69 21.51 -9.39
CA ASP A 1047 27.30 22.36 -8.35
C ASP A 1047 27.61 23.79 -8.86
N HIS A 1048 28.07 23.90 -10.10
CA HIS A 1048 28.30 25.19 -10.78
C HIS A 1048 27.02 26.01 -11.09
N ARG A 1049 25.82 25.48 -10.76
CA ARG A 1049 24.51 26.11 -11.03
C ARG A 1049 23.77 26.57 -9.79
N LEU A 1050 24.26 26.28 -8.58
CA LEU A 1050 23.53 26.54 -7.33
C LEU A 1050 23.16 28.02 -7.15
N ASP A 1051 24.06 28.94 -7.49
CA ASP A 1051 23.80 30.39 -7.45
C ASP A 1051 22.73 30.80 -8.47
N ALA A 1052 22.73 30.20 -9.66
CA ALA A 1052 21.72 30.45 -10.68
C ALA A 1052 20.34 29.94 -10.26
N TYR A 1053 20.27 28.79 -9.60
CA TYR A 1053 19.02 28.30 -8.99
C TYR A 1053 18.52 29.28 -7.91
N GLY A 1054 19.42 29.75 -7.04
CA GLY A 1054 19.11 30.70 -5.96
C GLY A 1054 18.56 32.02 -6.49
N GLU A 1055 19.24 32.61 -7.47
CA GLU A 1055 18.85 33.90 -8.03
C GLU A 1055 17.58 33.83 -8.89
N VAL A 1056 17.43 32.79 -9.72
CA VAL A 1056 16.19 32.58 -10.48
C VAL A 1056 15.01 32.37 -9.55
N TYR A 1057 15.14 31.55 -8.50
CA TYR A 1057 14.07 31.39 -7.51
C TYR A 1057 13.74 32.72 -6.80
N ARG A 1058 14.77 33.50 -6.41
CA ARG A 1058 14.60 34.82 -5.78
C ARG A 1058 13.86 35.79 -6.68
N ARG A 1059 14.22 35.87 -7.97
CA ARG A 1059 13.59 36.75 -8.97
C ARG A 1059 12.16 36.34 -9.33
N LEU A 1060 11.83 35.05 -9.27
CA LEU A 1060 10.48 34.55 -9.58
C LEU A 1060 9.52 34.59 -8.38
N THR A 1061 10.02 34.42 -7.15
CA THR A 1061 9.18 34.24 -5.95
C THR A 1061 9.32 35.36 -4.90
N GLY A 1062 10.30 36.25 -5.05
CA GLY A 1062 10.64 37.27 -4.06
C GLY A 1062 11.22 36.73 -2.76
N ARG A 1063 11.68 35.46 -2.72
CA ARG A 1063 12.22 34.81 -1.52
C ARG A 1063 13.64 34.30 -1.74
N GLY A 1064 14.53 34.58 -0.79
CA GLY A 1064 15.87 33.99 -0.78
C GLY A 1064 15.83 32.50 -0.43
N VAL A 1065 16.56 31.71 -1.20
CA VAL A 1065 16.81 30.29 -0.97
C VAL A 1065 18.31 30.04 -1.15
N GLY A 1066 18.90 29.17 -0.35
CA GLY A 1066 20.25 28.66 -0.56
C GLY A 1066 20.19 27.18 -0.84
N PHE A 1067 20.81 26.74 -1.93
CA PHE A 1067 20.98 25.33 -2.24
C PHE A 1067 22.32 24.85 -1.67
N GLU A 1068 22.34 23.61 -1.18
CA GLU A 1068 23.55 22.96 -0.68
C GLU A 1068 23.44 21.46 -0.89
N PHE A 1069 24.59 20.79 -0.99
CA PHE A 1069 24.66 19.33 -0.92
C PHE A 1069 24.91 18.90 0.53
N PRO A 1070 24.57 17.65 0.91
CA PRO A 1070 24.94 17.10 2.20
C PRO A 1070 26.44 17.31 2.47
N GLN A 1071 26.77 17.96 3.58
CA GLN A 1071 28.16 18.07 4.00
C GLN A 1071 28.65 16.70 4.42
N SER A 1072 29.36 16.04 3.52
CA SER A 1072 30.35 15.01 3.83
C SER A 1072 31.42 15.65 4.71
N SER A 1073 31.18 15.74 6.02
CA SER A 1073 32.14 16.29 7.00
C SER A 1073 33.45 15.50 6.90
N ALA A 1074 34.41 16.13 6.22
CA ALA A 1074 35.77 15.68 5.96
C ALA A 1074 36.63 16.89 5.52
N THR A 1075 36.43 18.06 6.14
CA THR A 1075 37.42 19.15 6.28
C THR A 1075 36.87 20.23 7.23
N GLU A 1076 37.77 20.78 8.07
CA GLU A 1076 37.59 21.98 8.91
C GLU A 1076 36.37 22.01 9.86
N PHE A 1077 36.40 21.21 10.92
CA PHE A 1077 36.82 21.65 12.27
C PHE A 1077 37.03 20.44 13.20
#